data_AF-A0A1J5EUS3-F1
#
_entry.id   AF-A0A1J5EUS3-F1
#
_cell.length_a   1.000
_cell.length_b   1.000
_cell.length_c   1.000
_cell.angle_alpha   90.00
_cell.angle_beta   90.00
_cell.angle_gamma   90.00
#
_symmetry.space_group_name_H-M   'P 1'
#
loop_
_entity.id
_entity.type
_entity.pdbx_description
1 polymer ?
#
loop_
_entity_poly.entity_id
_entity_poly.type
_entity_poly.pdbx_seq_one_letter_code
_entity_poly.pdbx_strand_id
1 'polypeptide(L)'
;MLALVAFTLMGVLPGCGSNRTGAESSGAVAGPFGVDAANVPYVGADQCITCHSGLAWSVDEVADYLVGKHVIHGAGIDAAMGATGCLACHDPIGDGRNLEGLIAAADVPAAGLAAVTCEACHGAGGQHFGVGPIPIATPDYNVCGNCHNTNFATTTAAHSDFTEASHIFEDYQASLHYAASGVRNEPLCVKCHTDEGGRQYRDVITKADLDATLPIAGVASPIQCRTCHNAHNPGELLKTAGSASAEYNTCINCHQRHDARLAADPGTADGASGDLIYHATHWDRVISSTHYDNPTTVGLIEGYSMNPANEHVCRDCHNVHSASITINRQWAGSGHGGDLLGAKEAAAATQTAQTFAEVQAVLGAGTASSWAAEAWPAAAQAACQRCHTATGGKNFIIDSAAYAAAMQNYVDDPALHTNPNDFSYLAAGAQEMLFCWACHADNSGALRIQAEVNLLDHDNAIFATIPAKGKSTVCVGCHGGRANGGYYATQAPADRSSESLVHKLPAAATLFSEQTHVGYEFAGQNYADKEFFAHKNIGLNHDSPETGAGPCAGCHMANADHGLKAVTVDEGGTITAINNQTLCATCHGPTMTPDALKAEKAGFEAAKVLLLACLQTNYLGLDLTTSAGVQAAPLEAYGMAQNYLYLTEDAGAYVHNRYYVKRLIFDAIDWLQDGDLDGVLNLDGQDAAYNYLVTWATGAPKPPITAMTRP
;
A
#
# COMPACT_ATOMS: atom_id res chain seq x y z
N MET A 1 -87.63 25.43 -0.10
CA MET A 1 -87.05 25.34 1.25
C MET A 1 -85.98 24.27 1.22
N LEU A 2 -84.79 24.64 1.73
CA LEU A 2 -83.58 23.85 1.97
C LEU A 2 -82.83 23.28 0.75
N ALA A 3 -81.87 24.09 0.28
CA ALA A 3 -80.65 23.62 -0.37
C ALA A 3 -79.65 23.17 0.70
N LEU A 4 -79.08 21.98 0.51
CA LEU A 4 -78.02 21.41 1.33
C LEU A 4 -76.68 22.04 0.88
N VAL A 5 -76.03 22.80 1.76
CA VAL A 5 -74.68 23.33 1.53
C VAL A 5 -73.68 22.26 1.95
N ALA A 6 -73.01 21.62 0.99
CA ALA A 6 -71.80 20.85 1.23
C ALA A 6 -70.61 21.80 1.07
N PHE A 7 -69.96 22.13 2.19
CA PHE A 7 -68.70 22.86 2.21
C PHE A 7 -67.58 21.89 1.82
N THR A 8 -67.17 21.90 0.56
CA THR A 8 -65.89 21.31 0.14
C THR A 8 -64.78 22.25 0.61
N LEU A 9 -64.08 21.85 1.66
CA LEU A 9 -62.87 22.50 2.13
C LEU A 9 -61.78 22.30 1.07
N MET A 10 -61.59 23.28 0.18
CA MET A 10 -60.40 23.37 -0.67
C MET A 10 -59.20 23.65 0.25
N GLY A 11 -58.45 22.59 0.55
CA GLY A 11 -57.12 22.72 1.15
C GLY A 11 -56.23 23.55 0.24
N VAL A 12 -55.66 24.61 0.81
CA VAL A 12 -54.65 25.44 0.17
C VAL A 12 -53.38 24.59 0.06
N LEU A 13 -53.17 23.93 -1.07
CA LEU A 13 -51.86 23.41 -1.44
C LEU A 13 -50.96 24.63 -1.74
N PRO A 14 -49.81 24.81 -1.07
CA PRO A 14 -48.83 25.80 -1.52
C PRO A 14 -48.32 25.33 -2.88
N GLY A 15 -48.83 25.98 -3.93
CA GLY A 15 -48.59 25.58 -5.32
C GLY A 15 -47.13 25.75 -5.73
N CYS A 16 -46.44 24.62 -5.89
CA CYS A 16 -45.22 24.49 -6.68
C CYS A 16 -45.61 24.38 -8.16
N GLY A 17 -45.96 25.52 -8.77
CA GLY A 17 -46.30 25.59 -10.19
C GLY A 17 -45.30 26.46 -10.93
N SER A 18 -44.64 25.89 -11.94
CA SER A 18 -43.74 26.56 -12.90
C SER A 18 -44.44 27.60 -13.81
N ASN A 19 -45.68 27.97 -13.50
CA ASN A 19 -46.46 29.00 -14.19
C ASN A 19 -47.17 29.92 -13.18
N ARG A 20 -46.41 30.68 -12.38
CA ARG A 20 -46.94 31.90 -11.75
C ARG A 20 -47.02 33.02 -12.78
N THR A 21 -47.91 32.90 -13.76
CA THR A 21 -48.22 33.99 -14.69
C THR A 21 -49.22 34.93 -14.02
N GLY A 22 -48.72 35.93 -13.29
CA GLY A 22 -49.56 36.96 -12.69
C GLY A 22 -48.70 38.01 -12.01
N ALA A 23 -49.01 39.29 -12.25
CA ALA A 23 -48.28 40.49 -11.89
C ALA A 23 -48.06 40.76 -10.38
N GLU A 24 -48.10 39.71 -9.54
CA GLU A 24 -47.78 39.74 -8.10
C GLU A 24 -46.48 38.98 -7.76
N SER A 25 -45.69 38.58 -8.75
CA SER A 25 -44.50 37.71 -8.57
C SER A 25 -43.21 38.22 -9.22
N SER A 26 -43.00 39.54 -9.25
CA SER A 26 -41.76 40.15 -9.77
C SER A 26 -40.71 40.45 -8.71
N GLY A 27 -40.82 39.89 -7.51
CA GLY A 27 -39.77 39.96 -6.49
C GLY A 27 -39.21 38.57 -6.28
N ALA A 28 -37.95 38.34 -6.65
CA ALA A 28 -37.18 37.24 -6.07
C ALA A 28 -37.36 37.37 -4.55
N VAL A 29 -37.90 36.33 -3.90
CA VAL A 29 -37.95 36.33 -2.43
C VAL A 29 -36.50 36.15 -2.00
N ALA A 30 -35.82 37.26 -1.75
CA ALA A 30 -34.47 37.22 -1.23
C ALA A 30 -34.55 36.67 0.19
N GLY A 31 -33.97 35.48 0.40
CA GLY A 31 -33.66 35.01 1.74
C GLY A 31 -32.69 35.99 2.41
N PRO A 32 -32.54 35.92 3.74
CA PRO A 32 -31.62 36.79 4.47
C PRO A 32 -30.12 36.50 4.20
N PHE A 33 -29.81 35.60 3.26
CA PHE A 33 -28.47 35.03 3.02
C PHE A 33 -27.62 35.79 1.99
N GLY A 34 -28.12 36.93 1.51
CA GLY A 34 -27.38 37.79 0.57
C GLY A 34 -27.56 37.38 -0.89
N VAL A 35 -26.55 37.66 -1.72
CA VAL A 35 -26.56 37.44 -3.17
C VAL A 35 -25.27 36.79 -3.64
N ASP A 36 -25.31 36.09 -4.76
CA ASP A 36 -24.13 35.58 -5.43
C ASP A 36 -23.35 36.68 -6.19
N ALA A 37 -22.26 36.29 -6.87
CA ALA A 37 -21.42 37.20 -7.66
C ALA A 37 -22.16 37.84 -8.85
N ALA A 38 -23.26 37.24 -9.31
CA ALA A 38 -24.13 37.77 -10.36
C ALA A 38 -25.29 38.61 -9.79
N ASN A 39 -25.27 38.90 -8.49
CA ASN A 39 -26.29 39.66 -7.77
C ASN A 39 -27.68 38.96 -7.77
N VAL A 40 -27.70 37.63 -7.82
CA VAL A 40 -28.89 36.80 -7.65
C VAL A 40 -29.04 36.43 -6.18
N PRO A 41 -30.22 36.64 -5.56
CA PRO A 41 -30.38 36.35 -4.15
C PRO A 41 -30.48 34.84 -3.87
N TYR A 42 -29.88 34.43 -2.76
CA TYR A 42 -30.08 33.10 -2.20
C TYR A 42 -31.46 32.99 -1.56
N VAL A 43 -32.11 31.82 -1.70
CA VAL A 43 -33.48 31.60 -1.19
C VAL A 43 -33.52 30.76 0.09
N GLY A 44 -32.49 29.96 0.35
CA GLY A 44 -32.38 29.06 1.49
C GLY A 44 -32.70 27.59 1.16
N ALA A 45 -31.95 26.68 1.78
CA ALA A 45 -32.05 25.23 1.57
C ALA A 45 -33.42 24.62 1.90
N ASP A 46 -34.10 25.11 2.94
CA ASP A 46 -35.44 24.67 3.34
C ASP A 46 -36.48 24.90 2.25
N GLN A 47 -36.37 26.01 1.51
CA GLN A 47 -37.26 26.32 0.39
C GLN A 47 -37.01 25.38 -0.79
N CYS A 48 -35.74 25.06 -1.06
CA CYS A 48 -35.36 24.08 -2.06
C CYS A 48 -35.94 22.71 -1.69
N ILE A 49 -35.71 22.23 -0.47
CA ILE A 49 -36.19 20.92 0.00
C ILE A 49 -37.72 20.83 0.01
N THR A 50 -38.41 21.89 0.43
CA THR A 50 -39.88 21.94 0.42
C THR A 50 -40.46 21.65 -0.97
N CYS A 51 -39.82 22.16 -2.02
CA CYS A 51 -40.24 21.89 -3.38
C CYS A 51 -39.76 20.51 -3.86
N HIS A 52 -38.47 20.20 -3.71
CA HIS A 52 -37.84 19.03 -4.31
C HIS A 52 -38.15 17.70 -3.62
N SER A 53 -38.48 17.72 -2.32
CA SER A 53 -38.93 16.52 -1.59
C SER A 53 -40.30 16.02 -2.08
N GLY A 54 -41.11 16.89 -2.69
CA GLY A 54 -42.42 16.54 -3.25
C GLY A 54 -42.40 16.08 -4.70
N LEU A 55 -41.23 16.10 -5.36
CA LEU A 55 -41.10 15.79 -6.78
C LEU A 55 -40.50 14.40 -6.97
N ALA A 56 -41.18 13.56 -7.74
CA ALA A 56 -40.76 12.18 -7.98
C ALA A 56 -39.36 12.03 -8.59
N TRP A 57 -38.84 13.06 -9.26
CA TRP A 57 -37.51 13.03 -9.86
C TRP A 57 -36.37 13.49 -8.93
N SER A 58 -36.68 14.08 -7.77
CA SER A 58 -35.66 14.60 -6.82
C SER A 58 -35.87 14.17 -5.37
N VAL A 59 -36.95 13.43 -5.07
CA VAL A 59 -37.25 13.00 -3.70
C VAL A 59 -36.13 12.15 -3.10
N ASP A 60 -35.55 11.24 -3.89
CA ASP A 60 -34.45 10.37 -3.45
C ASP A 60 -33.17 11.19 -3.24
N GLU A 61 -32.86 12.13 -4.15
CA GLU A 61 -31.70 13.02 -4.03
C GLU A 61 -31.77 13.90 -2.78
N VAL A 62 -32.96 14.38 -2.42
CA VAL A 62 -33.18 15.13 -1.18
C VAL A 62 -33.02 14.24 0.05
N ALA A 63 -33.51 13.00 0.00
CA ALA A 63 -33.34 12.05 1.09
C ALA A 63 -31.86 11.71 1.33
N ASP A 64 -31.12 11.44 0.26
CA ASP A 64 -29.68 11.20 0.28
C ASP A 64 -28.91 12.41 0.84
N TYR A 65 -29.29 13.62 0.40
CA TYR A 65 -28.71 14.87 0.88
C TYR A 65 -28.83 15.04 2.40
N LEU A 66 -30.03 14.83 2.95
CA LEU A 66 -30.29 15.07 4.37
C LEU A 66 -29.53 14.12 5.30
N VAL A 67 -29.12 12.95 4.83
CA VAL A 67 -28.31 11.99 5.61
C VAL A 67 -26.81 12.04 5.26
N GLY A 68 -26.44 12.84 4.26
CA GLY A 68 -25.07 12.89 3.73
C GLY A 68 -24.14 13.81 4.51
N LYS A 69 -22.83 13.66 4.25
CA LYS A 69 -21.75 14.38 4.96
C LYS A 69 -21.72 15.89 4.75
N HIS A 70 -22.40 16.40 3.72
CA HIS A 70 -22.58 17.83 3.52
C HIS A 70 -23.60 18.46 4.49
N VAL A 71 -24.47 17.65 5.08
CA VAL A 71 -25.40 18.08 6.15
C VAL A 71 -24.91 17.59 7.50
N ILE A 72 -24.61 16.29 7.62
CA ILE A 72 -24.22 15.63 8.86
C ILE A 72 -22.71 15.37 8.86
N HIS A 73 -21.93 16.37 9.25
CA HIS A 73 -20.48 16.25 9.47
C HIS A 73 -20.16 15.98 10.95
N GLY A 74 -18.89 15.68 11.25
CA GLY A 74 -18.47 15.31 12.61
C GLY A 74 -18.62 16.45 13.61
N ALA A 75 -18.65 16.12 14.92
CA ALA A 75 -18.88 17.07 16.02
C ALA A 75 -17.85 18.22 16.17
N GLY A 76 -16.86 18.28 15.28
CA GLY A 76 -15.81 19.31 15.26
C GLY A 76 -16.18 20.58 14.50
N ILE A 77 -17.36 20.67 13.85
CA ILE A 77 -17.81 21.83 13.09
C ILE A 77 -19.26 22.20 13.45
N ASP A 78 -19.53 23.49 13.64
CA ASP A 78 -20.87 24.01 13.95
C ASP A 78 -21.06 25.44 13.41
N ALA A 79 -22.31 25.93 13.45
CA ALA A 79 -22.69 27.24 12.93
C ALA A 79 -22.09 28.44 13.68
N ALA A 80 -21.45 28.25 14.84
CA ALA A 80 -20.79 29.32 15.59
C ALA A 80 -19.32 29.53 15.16
N MET A 81 -18.77 28.67 14.31
CA MET A 81 -17.37 28.70 13.89
C MET A 81 -17.03 29.75 12.81
N GLY A 82 -17.84 30.80 12.64
CA GLY A 82 -17.59 31.83 11.61
C GLY A 82 -16.26 32.57 11.75
N ALA A 83 -15.71 32.67 12.96
CA ALA A 83 -14.45 33.38 13.22
C ALA A 83 -13.18 32.58 12.84
N THR A 84 -13.29 31.27 12.60
CA THR A 84 -12.14 30.40 12.27
C THR A 84 -11.91 30.27 10.77
N GLY A 85 -12.82 30.78 9.94
CA GLY A 85 -12.82 30.60 8.48
C GLY A 85 -13.39 29.26 8.01
N CYS A 86 -13.71 28.32 8.93
CA CYS A 86 -14.24 27.00 8.57
C CYS A 86 -15.56 27.07 7.78
N LEU A 87 -16.42 28.04 8.11
CA LEU A 87 -17.71 28.19 7.43
C LEU A 87 -17.59 28.58 5.96
N ALA A 88 -16.42 29.05 5.50
CA ALA A 88 -16.20 29.28 4.07
C ALA A 88 -16.36 28.01 3.22
N CYS A 89 -16.17 26.83 3.82
CA CYS A 89 -16.37 25.53 3.17
C CYS A 89 -17.52 24.72 3.78
N HIS A 90 -17.79 24.86 5.08
CA HIS A 90 -18.78 24.03 5.78
C HIS A 90 -20.17 24.65 5.94
N ASP A 91 -20.32 25.96 5.69
CA ASP A 91 -21.60 26.67 5.63
C ASP A 91 -21.45 27.97 4.83
N PRO A 92 -21.07 27.89 3.53
CA PRO A 92 -20.66 29.06 2.75
C PRO A 92 -21.76 30.10 2.56
N ILE A 93 -23.02 29.69 2.72
CA ILE A 93 -24.21 30.53 2.56
C ILE A 93 -24.78 30.95 3.94
N GLY A 94 -24.54 30.17 4.99
CA GLY A 94 -25.03 30.45 6.33
C GLY A 94 -26.48 30.02 6.57
N ASP A 95 -27.00 29.12 5.74
CA ASP A 95 -28.39 28.64 5.79
C ASP A 95 -28.51 27.21 6.35
N GLY A 96 -27.42 26.59 6.83
CA GLY A 96 -27.45 25.26 7.42
C GLY A 96 -28.46 25.09 8.55
N ARG A 97 -28.64 26.11 9.41
CA ARG A 97 -29.63 26.10 10.51
C ARG A 97 -31.07 25.88 10.05
N ASN A 98 -31.40 26.22 8.79
CA ASN A 98 -32.74 25.99 8.26
C ASN A 98 -33.07 24.50 8.11
N LEU A 99 -32.06 23.63 8.13
CA LEU A 99 -32.21 22.18 8.01
C LEU A 99 -32.42 21.46 9.35
N GLU A 100 -32.23 22.13 10.50
CA GLU A 100 -32.28 21.49 11.83
C GLU A 100 -33.61 20.77 12.11
N GLY A 101 -34.71 21.28 11.55
CA GLY A 101 -36.05 20.66 11.67
C GLY A 101 -36.30 19.49 10.70
N LEU A 102 -35.37 19.21 9.79
CA LEU A 102 -35.49 18.20 8.73
C LEU A 102 -34.58 16.98 8.97
N ILE A 103 -33.67 17.05 9.94
CA ILE A 103 -32.79 15.95 10.35
C ILE A 103 -33.06 15.51 11.78
N ALA A 104 -32.44 14.41 12.22
CA ALA A 104 -32.61 13.96 13.60
C ALA A 104 -31.93 14.94 14.58
N ALA A 105 -32.58 15.20 15.72
CA ALA A 105 -32.06 16.13 16.72
C ALA A 105 -30.68 15.73 17.29
N ALA A 106 -30.31 14.46 17.19
CA ALA A 106 -28.99 13.97 17.60
C ALA A 106 -27.86 14.41 16.65
N ASP A 107 -28.20 14.73 15.39
CA ASP A 107 -27.28 15.14 14.35
C ASP A 107 -27.11 16.67 14.29
N VAL A 108 -27.86 17.42 15.11
CA VAL A 108 -27.76 18.88 15.21
C VAL A 108 -26.77 19.25 16.33
N PRO A 109 -25.63 19.91 16.01
CA PRO A 109 -24.71 20.39 17.03
C PRO A 109 -25.37 21.39 17.98
N ALA A 110 -24.95 21.41 19.24
CA ALA A 110 -25.53 22.30 20.26
C ALA A 110 -25.41 23.79 19.91
N ALA A 111 -24.39 24.18 19.15
CA ALA A 111 -24.16 25.53 18.67
C ALA A 111 -24.90 25.86 17.36
N GLY A 112 -25.65 24.91 16.80
CA GLY A 112 -26.40 25.02 15.55
C GLY A 112 -25.71 24.35 14.37
N LEU A 113 -26.50 23.96 13.37
CA LEU A 113 -26.03 23.22 12.21
C LEU A 113 -25.32 24.14 11.19
N ALA A 114 -24.07 23.83 10.88
CA ALA A 114 -23.40 24.27 9.65
C ALA A 114 -23.72 23.25 8.56
N ALA A 115 -23.95 23.64 7.30
CA ALA A 115 -24.13 22.68 6.21
C ALA A 115 -23.71 23.25 4.85
N VAL A 116 -23.21 22.40 3.96
CA VAL A 116 -23.06 22.74 2.55
C VAL A 116 -24.40 22.52 1.88
N THR A 117 -25.10 23.62 1.58
CA THR A 117 -26.48 23.62 1.11
C THR A 117 -26.61 23.61 -0.41
N CYS A 118 -27.84 23.37 -0.90
CA CYS A 118 -28.11 23.16 -2.33
C CYS A 118 -27.53 24.29 -3.20
N GLU A 119 -27.70 25.54 -2.75
CA GLU A 119 -27.28 26.73 -3.48
C GLU A 119 -25.75 26.94 -3.46
N ALA A 120 -25.01 26.26 -2.57
CA ALA A 120 -23.55 26.27 -2.56
C ALA A 120 -22.99 25.51 -3.77
N CYS A 121 -23.72 24.50 -4.26
CA CYS A 121 -23.34 23.71 -5.42
C CYS A 121 -24.03 24.17 -6.70
N HIS A 122 -25.33 24.49 -6.63
CA HIS A 122 -26.15 24.82 -7.79
C HIS A 122 -26.22 26.33 -8.10
N GLY A 123 -25.67 27.17 -7.24
CA GLY A 123 -25.76 28.62 -7.31
C GLY A 123 -27.08 29.17 -6.74
N ALA A 124 -27.19 30.50 -6.68
CA ALA A 124 -28.33 31.17 -6.06
C ALA A 124 -29.65 30.90 -6.81
N GLY A 125 -30.65 30.44 -6.07
CA GLY A 125 -31.97 30.01 -6.52
C GLY A 125 -32.97 31.14 -6.72
N GLY A 126 -32.61 32.41 -6.48
CA GLY A 126 -33.52 33.55 -6.60
C GLY A 126 -34.15 33.71 -7.98
N GLN A 127 -33.46 33.26 -9.03
CA GLN A 127 -34.01 33.16 -10.39
C GLN A 127 -34.68 31.81 -10.67
N HIS A 128 -34.35 30.76 -9.93
CA HIS A 128 -34.98 29.45 -10.07
C HIS A 128 -36.38 29.37 -9.44
N PHE A 129 -36.61 30.18 -8.40
CA PHE A 129 -37.84 30.21 -7.62
C PHE A 129 -39.00 30.88 -8.40
N GLY A 130 -39.50 30.20 -9.43
CA GLY A 130 -40.67 30.59 -10.22
C GLY A 130 -40.40 31.51 -11.42
N VAL A 131 -39.12 31.74 -11.80
CA VAL A 131 -38.76 32.67 -12.89
C VAL A 131 -37.99 32.00 -14.03
N GLY A 132 -37.01 31.14 -13.75
CA GLY A 132 -36.07 30.60 -14.75
C GLY A 132 -35.28 29.37 -14.27
N PRO A 133 -34.25 28.93 -15.02
CA PRO A 133 -33.40 27.82 -14.61
C PRO A 133 -32.48 28.21 -13.44
N ILE A 134 -32.04 27.22 -12.67
CA ILE A 134 -30.99 27.41 -11.67
C ILE A 134 -29.63 27.68 -12.36
N PRO A 135 -28.74 28.52 -11.79
CA PRO A 135 -27.50 28.92 -12.47
C PRO A 135 -26.61 27.74 -12.88
N ILE A 136 -26.48 26.74 -12.01
CA ILE A 136 -25.67 25.55 -12.23
C ILE A 136 -26.57 24.31 -12.03
N ALA A 137 -27.33 23.96 -13.07
CA ALA A 137 -28.20 22.78 -13.03
C ALA A 137 -27.43 21.47 -12.85
N THR A 138 -26.15 21.45 -13.23
CA THR A 138 -25.32 20.24 -13.25
C THR A 138 -23.91 20.61 -12.81
N PRO A 139 -23.63 20.67 -11.48
CA PRO A 139 -22.35 21.10 -10.94
C PRO A 139 -21.19 20.27 -11.48
N ASP A 140 -20.15 20.90 -11.99
CA ASP A 140 -18.94 20.18 -12.44
C ASP A 140 -17.94 20.03 -11.29
N TYR A 141 -16.80 19.40 -11.58
CA TYR A 141 -15.74 19.17 -10.61
C TYR A 141 -15.14 20.49 -10.04
N ASN A 142 -15.26 21.64 -10.73
CA ASN A 142 -14.76 22.93 -10.22
C ASN A 142 -15.56 23.38 -9.00
N VAL A 143 -16.87 23.08 -8.96
CA VAL A 143 -17.72 23.39 -7.80
C VAL A 143 -17.23 22.63 -6.55
N CYS A 144 -16.88 21.35 -6.70
CA CYS A 144 -16.28 20.56 -5.62
C CYS A 144 -14.92 21.14 -5.19
N GLY A 145 -14.12 21.56 -6.18
CA GLY A 145 -12.80 22.18 -5.99
C GLY A 145 -12.82 23.53 -5.26
N ASN A 146 -13.97 24.16 -5.03
CA ASN A 146 -14.05 25.36 -4.19
C ASN A 146 -13.67 25.06 -2.73
N CYS A 147 -13.94 23.83 -2.26
CA CYS A 147 -13.68 23.41 -0.89
C CYS A 147 -12.63 22.29 -0.80
N HIS A 148 -12.60 21.37 -1.77
CA HIS A 148 -11.79 20.16 -1.72
C HIS A 148 -10.46 20.27 -2.47
N ASN A 149 -9.65 21.27 -2.13
CA ASN A 149 -8.40 21.61 -2.83
C ASN A 149 -7.20 21.71 -1.87
N THR A 150 -6.00 21.97 -2.40
CA THR A 150 -4.75 22.12 -1.63
C THR A 150 -4.78 23.17 -0.52
N ASN A 151 -5.70 24.13 -0.53
CA ASN A 151 -5.86 25.07 0.59
C ASN A 151 -6.35 24.37 1.88
N PHE A 152 -6.76 23.10 1.77
CA PHE A 152 -7.12 22.16 2.84
C PHE A 152 -5.93 21.73 3.72
N ALA A 153 -4.69 21.75 3.19
CA ALA A 153 -3.57 21.02 3.80
C ALA A 153 -2.74 21.78 4.86
N THR A 154 -2.95 23.09 5.10
CA THR A 154 -1.97 23.88 5.89
C THR A 154 -2.52 24.69 7.07
N THR A 155 -3.80 24.60 7.46
CA THR A 155 -4.35 25.58 8.43
C THR A 155 -4.94 25.04 9.73
N THR A 156 -5.27 23.75 9.88
CA THR A 156 -5.83 23.27 11.16
C THR A 156 -5.49 21.81 11.49
N ALA A 157 -5.20 21.53 12.77
CA ALA A 157 -5.09 20.17 13.32
C ALA A 157 -6.41 19.36 13.23
N ALA A 158 -7.52 19.99 12.80
CA ALA A 158 -8.82 19.36 12.67
C ALA A 158 -8.95 18.46 11.41
N HIS A 159 -8.03 18.59 10.45
CA HIS A 159 -8.06 17.84 9.18
C HIS A 159 -6.83 16.92 8.99
N SER A 160 -5.94 16.83 9.99
CA SER A 160 -4.72 16.01 9.91
C SER A 160 -5.00 14.52 9.76
N ASP A 161 -6.20 14.06 10.14
CA ASP A 161 -6.59 12.66 10.14
C ASP A 161 -7.16 12.21 8.79
N PHE A 162 -7.33 13.13 7.82
CA PHE A 162 -7.89 12.88 6.49
C PHE A 162 -6.86 13.11 5.38
N THR A 163 -5.72 12.42 5.47
CA THR A 163 -4.59 12.57 4.54
C THR A 163 -4.96 12.26 3.09
N GLU A 164 -5.80 11.25 2.84
CA GLU A 164 -6.30 10.89 1.51
C GLU A 164 -7.14 11.99 0.85
N ALA A 165 -7.75 12.88 1.64
CA ALA A 165 -8.63 13.94 1.15
C ALA A 165 -7.92 15.28 0.88
N SER A 166 -6.64 15.40 1.24
CA SER A 166 -5.95 16.68 1.38
C SER A 166 -5.64 17.44 0.08
N HIS A 167 -5.63 16.72 -1.04
CA HIS A 167 -5.25 17.24 -2.36
C HIS A 167 -6.14 16.71 -3.49
N ILE A 168 -7.38 16.28 -3.17
CA ILE A 168 -8.17 15.47 -4.11
C ILE A 168 -8.50 16.18 -5.42
N PHE A 169 -8.70 17.51 -5.41
CA PHE A 169 -8.96 18.26 -6.63
C PHE A 169 -7.71 18.35 -7.52
N GLU A 170 -6.55 18.64 -6.94
CA GLU A 170 -5.29 18.68 -7.69
C GLU A 170 -4.86 17.31 -8.19
N ASP A 171 -5.04 16.27 -7.37
CA ASP A 171 -4.84 14.88 -7.76
C ASP A 171 -5.74 14.53 -8.95
N TYR A 172 -7.03 14.84 -8.85
CA TYR A 172 -7.97 14.65 -9.96
C TYR A 172 -7.52 15.41 -11.21
N GLN A 173 -7.12 16.68 -11.10
CA GLN A 173 -6.65 17.47 -12.25
C GLN A 173 -5.35 16.92 -12.87
N ALA A 174 -4.49 16.27 -12.08
CA ALA A 174 -3.31 15.58 -12.58
C ALA A 174 -3.63 14.20 -13.20
N SER A 175 -4.83 13.68 -12.96
CA SER A 175 -5.21 12.33 -13.36
C SER A 175 -5.52 12.17 -14.84
N LEU A 176 -5.45 10.91 -15.30
CA LEU A 176 -5.94 10.51 -16.61
C LEU A 176 -7.48 10.56 -16.72
N HIS A 177 -8.23 10.66 -15.62
CA HIS A 177 -9.68 10.87 -15.67
C HIS A 177 -10.05 12.30 -16.01
N TYR A 178 -9.25 13.27 -15.55
CA TYR A 178 -9.35 14.66 -15.99
C TYR A 178 -8.80 14.84 -17.42
N ALA A 179 -7.61 14.29 -17.67
CA ALA A 179 -6.90 14.42 -18.94
C ALA A 179 -7.33 13.41 -20.02
N ALA A 180 -8.38 12.60 -19.77
CA ALA A 180 -8.77 11.49 -20.62
C ALA A 180 -8.85 11.92 -22.10
N SER A 181 -8.49 10.99 -23.01
CA SER A 181 -8.32 11.12 -24.48
C SER A 181 -9.56 11.58 -25.30
N GLY A 182 -10.37 12.46 -24.74
CA GLY A 182 -11.67 12.91 -25.21
C GLY A 182 -12.81 12.24 -24.45
N VAL A 183 -13.84 13.03 -24.13
CA VAL A 183 -15.19 12.54 -23.82
C VAL A 183 -15.66 11.67 -24.99
N ARG A 184 -16.00 10.40 -24.72
CA ARG A 184 -16.49 9.47 -25.75
C ARG A 184 -18.00 9.30 -25.61
N ASN A 185 -18.75 10.13 -26.31
CA ASN A 185 -20.22 10.13 -26.28
C ASN A 185 -20.83 9.36 -27.45
N GLU A 186 -20.40 8.12 -27.64
CA GLU A 186 -20.92 7.18 -28.62
C GLU A 186 -21.45 5.93 -27.91
N PRO A 187 -22.39 5.15 -28.52
CA PRO A 187 -22.78 3.84 -28.00
C PRO A 187 -21.56 3.03 -27.59
N LEU A 188 -21.72 2.15 -26.59
CA LEU A 188 -20.66 1.29 -26.03
C LEU A 188 -19.59 2.05 -25.22
N CYS A 189 -19.10 3.21 -25.67
CA CYS A 189 -18.06 3.96 -24.97
C CYS A 189 -18.61 4.93 -23.91
N VAL A 190 -19.83 5.43 -24.13
CA VAL A 190 -20.49 6.45 -23.29
C VAL A 190 -20.55 6.07 -21.82
N LYS A 191 -20.77 4.79 -21.51
CA LYS A 191 -20.82 4.29 -20.12
C LYS A 191 -19.55 4.61 -19.35
N CYS A 192 -18.38 4.40 -19.94
CA CYS A 192 -17.11 4.42 -19.19
C CYS A 192 -16.31 5.72 -19.36
N HIS A 193 -16.65 6.53 -20.35
CA HIS A 193 -15.86 7.69 -20.77
C HIS A 193 -16.64 9.01 -20.68
N THR A 194 -17.77 9.00 -19.97
CA THR A 194 -18.53 10.20 -19.64
C THR A 194 -19.05 10.10 -18.20
N ASP A 195 -19.14 11.23 -17.50
CA ASP A 195 -19.76 11.25 -16.16
C ASP A 195 -21.22 10.79 -16.19
N GLU A 196 -21.99 11.36 -17.12
CA GLU A 196 -23.41 11.11 -17.22
C GLU A 196 -23.69 9.65 -17.60
N GLY A 197 -22.91 9.09 -18.52
CA GLY A 197 -23.01 7.68 -18.91
C GLY A 197 -22.61 6.72 -17.80
N GLY A 198 -21.57 7.04 -17.02
CA GLY A 198 -21.15 6.24 -15.87
C GLY A 198 -22.29 6.07 -14.85
N ARG A 199 -23.03 7.15 -14.59
CA ARG A 199 -24.19 7.14 -13.69
C ARG A 199 -25.44 6.53 -14.31
N GLN A 200 -25.76 6.87 -15.56
CA GLN A 200 -26.97 6.42 -16.24
C GLN A 200 -26.95 4.92 -16.51
N TYR A 201 -25.79 4.38 -16.89
CA TYR A 201 -25.63 2.98 -17.30
C TYR A 201 -24.93 2.13 -16.23
N ARG A 202 -24.91 2.55 -14.96
CA ARG A 202 -24.21 1.88 -13.86
C ARG A 202 -24.63 0.44 -13.57
N ASP A 203 -25.81 0.04 -14.04
CA ASP A 203 -26.37 -1.31 -13.89
C ASP A 203 -26.23 -2.18 -15.14
N VAL A 204 -25.63 -1.63 -16.21
CA VAL A 204 -25.28 -2.38 -17.42
C VAL A 204 -24.05 -3.23 -17.14
N ILE A 205 -24.22 -4.53 -16.95
CA ILE A 205 -23.13 -5.45 -16.57
C ILE A 205 -22.79 -6.50 -17.65
N THR A 206 -23.58 -6.57 -18.72
CA THR A 206 -23.34 -7.47 -19.85
C THR A 206 -22.87 -6.69 -21.07
N LYS A 207 -22.14 -7.34 -21.97
CA LYS A 207 -21.78 -6.76 -23.27
C LYS A 207 -23.02 -6.40 -24.10
N ALA A 208 -24.01 -7.28 -24.15
CA ALA A 208 -25.19 -7.08 -24.99
C ALA A 208 -25.95 -5.80 -24.59
N ASP A 209 -26.08 -5.56 -23.28
CA ASP A 209 -26.69 -4.33 -22.76
C ASP A 209 -25.78 -3.11 -23.01
N LEU A 210 -24.45 -3.29 -22.96
CA LEU A 210 -23.50 -2.22 -23.26
C LEU A 210 -23.57 -1.79 -24.73
N ASP A 211 -23.69 -2.74 -25.66
CA ASP A 211 -23.86 -2.47 -27.09
C ASP A 211 -25.18 -1.72 -27.38
N ALA A 212 -26.18 -1.84 -26.49
CA ALA A 212 -27.46 -1.17 -26.59
C ALA A 212 -27.49 0.24 -25.95
N THR A 213 -26.39 0.69 -25.34
CA THR A 213 -26.31 2.04 -24.75
C THR A 213 -26.42 3.13 -25.81
N LEU A 214 -27.00 4.27 -25.42
CA LEU A 214 -27.17 5.42 -26.30
C LEU A 214 -26.30 6.60 -25.82
N PRO A 215 -25.86 7.47 -26.74
CA PRO A 215 -25.21 8.72 -26.37
C PRO A 215 -26.04 9.52 -25.37
N ILE A 216 -25.36 10.22 -24.46
CA ILE A 216 -25.97 11.21 -23.58
C ILE A 216 -26.50 12.35 -24.43
N ALA A 217 -27.78 12.68 -24.20
CA ALA A 217 -28.39 13.84 -24.81
C ALA A 217 -27.89 15.12 -24.13
N GLY A 218 -27.36 16.06 -24.92
CA GLY A 218 -26.82 17.32 -24.41
C GLY A 218 -25.30 17.29 -24.25
N VAL A 219 -24.80 17.89 -23.17
CA VAL A 219 -23.36 17.97 -22.89
C VAL A 219 -22.93 16.71 -22.16
N ALA A 220 -22.01 15.96 -22.75
CA ALA A 220 -21.31 14.89 -22.08
C ALA A 220 -20.02 15.45 -21.47
N SER A 221 -19.80 15.13 -20.20
CA SER A 221 -18.67 15.61 -19.43
C SER A 221 -17.59 14.52 -19.31
N PRO A 222 -16.31 14.88 -19.10
CA PRO A 222 -15.31 13.89 -18.69
C PRO A 222 -15.69 13.25 -17.34
N ILE A 223 -14.98 12.20 -16.93
CA ILE A 223 -15.15 11.60 -15.61
C ILE A 223 -14.93 12.66 -14.52
N GLN A 224 -15.80 12.73 -13.52
CA GLN A 224 -15.78 13.72 -12.43
C GLN A 224 -15.94 13.04 -11.06
N CYS A 225 -15.90 13.82 -9.98
CA CYS A 225 -16.09 13.33 -8.60
C CYS A 225 -17.40 12.53 -8.46
N ARG A 226 -18.51 13.06 -8.97
CA ARG A 226 -19.83 12.41 -8.93
C ARG A 226 -19.98 11.20 -9.87
N THR A 227 -18.99 10.93 -10.72
CA THR A 227 -18.99 9.69 -11.50
C THR A 227 -18.73 8.50 -10.58
N CYS A 228 -17.99 8.70 -9.50
CA CYS A 228 -17.68 7.66 -8.51
C CYS A 228 -18.49 7.83 -7.22
N HIS A 229 -18.81 9.06 -6.82
CA HIS A 229 -19.55 9.37 -5.60
C HIS A 229 -21.03 9.67 -5.88
N ASN A 230 -21.88 9.42 -4.90
CA ASN A 230 -23.22 10.00 -4.93
C ASN A 230 -23.11 11.52 -4.70
N ALA A 231 -23.55 12.33 -5.66
CA ALA A 231 -23.42 13.79 -5.61
C ALA A 231 -24.19 14.42 -4.44
N HIS A 232 -25.28 13.80 -4.01
CA HIS A 232 -26.12 14.27 -2.92
C HIS A 232 -25.80 13.56 -1.61
N ASN A 233 -25.10 12.43 -1.62
CA ASN A 233 -24.49 11.86 -0.42
C ASN A 233 -23.03 11.48 -0.69
N PRO A 234 -22.08 12.43 -0.66
CA PRO A 234 -20.71 12.22 -1.12
C PRO A 234 -19.90 11.22 -0.27
N GLY A 235 -20.40 10.85 0.92
CA GLY A 235 -19.84 9.75 1.72
C GLY A 235 -20.17 8.36 1.14
N GLU A 236 -21.14 8.28 0.24
CA GLU A 236 -21.52 7.07 -0.47
C GLU A 236 -20.96 7.06 -1.90
N LEU A 237 -20.78 5.85 -2.42
CA LEU A 237 -20.30 5.63 -3.78
C LEU A 237 -21.47 5.40 -4.75
N LEU A 238 -21.18 5.50 -6.06
CA LEU A 238 -22.16 5.32 -7.13
C LEU A 238 -22.85 3.96 -7.07
N LYS A 239 -22.09 2.91 -6.72
CA LYS A 239 -22.61 1.57 -6.52
C LYS A 239 -22.59 1.25 -5.03
N THR A 240 -23.64 0.60 -4.58
CA THR A 240 -23.76 0.12 -3.19
C THR A 240 -22.97 -1.19 -3.00
N ALA A 241 -22.71 -1.52 -1.73
CA ALA A 241 -22.17 -2.82 -1.37
C ALA A 241 -23.18 -3.95 -1.61
N GLY A 242 -22.65 -5.16 -1.82
CA GLY A 242 -23.40 -6.40 -1.98
C GLY A 242 -22.53 -7.57 -1.51
N SER A 243 -22.34 -8.59 -2.35
CA SER A 243 -21.32 -9.63 -2.11
C SER A 243 -19.87 -9.11 -2.21
N ALA A 244 -19.70 -7.94 -2.83
CA ALA A 244 -18.45 -7.18 -2.89
C ALA A 244 -18.71 -5.75 -2.37
N SER A 245 -17.64 -5.03 -2.05
CA SER A 245 -17.72 -3.69 -1.49
C SER A 245 -18.25 -2.66 -2.49
N ALA A 246 -18.73 -1.54 -1.95
CA ALA A 246 -19.18 -0.40 -2.75
C ALA A 246 -18.05 0.15 -3.64
N GLU A 247 -16.81 0.18 -3.13
CA GLU A 247 -15.64 0.59 -3.92
C GLU A 247 -15.40 -0.36 -5.08
N TYR A 248 -15.31 -1.67 -4.80
CA TYR A 248 -15.12 -2.66 -5.83
C TYR A 248 -16.15 -2.51 -6.94
N ASN A 249 -17.44 -2.51 -6.58
CA ASN A 249 -18.55 -2.39 -7.51
C ASN A 249 -18.50 -1.10 -8.33
N THR A 250 -18.09 0.02 -7.72
CA THR A 250 -17.96 1.32 -8.39
C THR A 250 -16.83 1.30 -9.40
N CYS A 251 -15.65 0.78 -9.04
CA CYS A 251 -14.50 0.72 -9.95
C CYS A 251 -14.75 -0.21 -11.15
N ILE A 252 -15.29 -1.41 -10.90
CA ILE A 252 -15.54 -2.39 -11.97
C ILE A 252 -16.69 -2.00 -12.89
N ASN A 253 -17.47 -0.96 -12.54
CA ASN A 253 -18.45 -0.37 -13.44
C ASN A 253 -17.81 -0.01 -14.80
N CYS A 254 -16.56 0.45 -14.77
CA CYS A 254 -15.79 0.83 -15.96
C CYS A 254 -14.57 -0.08 -16.20
N HIS A 255 -13.86 -0.46 -15.13
CA HIS A 255 -12.58 -1.17 -15.22
C HIS A 255 -12.71 -2.70 -15.29
N GLN A 256 -13.95 -3.20 -15.29
CA GLN A 256 -14.30 -4.62 -15.42
C GLN A 256 -13.80 -5.47 -14.26
N ARG A 257 -14.33 -6.69 -14.14
CA ARG A 257 -14.01 -7.55 -12.99
C ARG A 257 -12.60 -8.11 -13.07
N HIS A 258 -11.97 -8.26 -11.91
CA HIS A 258 -10.65 -8.91 -11.80
C HIS A 258 -10.69 -10.39 -12.16
N ASP A 259 -11.80 -11.08 -11.93
CA ASP A 259 -11.98 -12.50 -12.22
C ASP A 259 -12.63 -12.74 -13.60
N ALA A 260 -12.81 -11.69 -14.40
CA ALA A 260 -13.37 -11.81 -15.74
C ALA A 260 -12.43 -12.63 -16.63
N ARG A 261 -12.87 -13.82 -17.03
CA ARG A 261 -12.12 -14.70 -17.93
C ARG A 261 -12.37 -14.29 -19.37
N LEU A 262 -11.33 -14.08 -20.17
CA LEU A 262 -11.52 -13.78 -21.60
C LEU A 262 -11.97 -15.03 -22.34
N ALA A 263 -12.98 -14.90 -23.21
CA ALA A 263 -13.33 -15.97 -24.14
C ALA A 263 -12.23 -16.08 -25.22
N ALA A 264 -12.01 -17.30 -25.72
CA ALA A 264 -11.00 -17.57 -26.75
C ALA A 264 -11.48 -17.22 -28.17
N ASP A 265 -12.74 -16.78 -28.35
CA ASP A 265 -13.31 -16.45 -29.65
C ASP A 265 -13.05 -14.98 -30.01
N PRO A 266 -12.24 -14.69 -31.05
CA PRO A 266 -11.93 -13.33 -31.47
C PRO A 266 -13.13 -12.51 -31.96
N GLY A 267 -14.33 -13.09 -32.05
CA GLY A 267 -15.58 -12.41 -32.39
C GLY A 267 -16.42 -11.94 -31.22
N THR A 268 -16.09 -12.29 -29.97
CA THR A 268 -16.93 -11.96 -28.81
C THR A 268 -16.14 -11.13 -27.78
N ALA A 269 -16.69 -9.99 -27.38
CA ALA A 269 -16.14 -9.13 -26.31
C ALA A 269 -16.87 -9.35 -24.97
N ASP A 270 -17.49 -10.51 -24.81
CA ASP A 270 -17.97 -11.02 -23.54
C ASP A 270 -16.91 -11.95 -22.93
N GLY A 271 -16.72 -11.87 -21.62
CA GLY A 271 -15.93 -12.87 -20.92
C GLY A 271 -16.54 -14.26 -21.07
N ALA A 272 -15.77 -15.31 -20.81
CA ALA A 272 -16.22 -16.70 -20.82
C ALA A 272 -17.40 -16.98 -19.86
N SER A 273 -17.60 -16.12 -18.87
CA SER A 273 -18.71 -16.10 -17.90
C SER A 273 -19.88 -15.19 -18.31
N GLY A 274 -19.83 -14.52 -19.46
CA GLY A 274 -20.78 -13.49 -19.86
C GLY A 274 -20.54 -12.12 -19.23
N ASP A 275 -19.45 -11.97 -18.46
CA ASP A 275 -19.04 -10.70 -17.85
C ASP A 275 -18.66 -9.67 -18.92
N LEU A 276 -18.87 -8.39 -18.62
CA LEU A 276 -18.40 -7.29 -19.47
C LEU A 276 -16.88 -7.29 -19.57
N ILE A 277 -16.32 -7.47 -20.79
CA ILE A 277 -14.90 -7.26 -21.05
C ILE A 277 -14.65 -6.44 -22.31
N TYR A 278 -14.39 -5.15 -22.13
CA TYR A 278 -14.00 -4.24 -23.20
C TYR A 278 -12.50 -3.92 -23.14
N HIS A 279 -11.88 -3.53 -24.26
CA HIS A 279 -10.41 -3.48 -24.40
C HIS A 279 -9.72 -4.83 -24.16
N ALA A 280 -10.43 -5.95 -24.31
CA ALA A 280 -9.94 -7.31 -24.12
C ALA A 280 -8.72 -7.71 -24.98
N THR A 281 -8.42 -6.89 -26.01
CA THR A 281 -7.25 -7.01 -26.88
C THR A 281 -6.04 -6.16 -26.44
N HIS A 282 -6.16 -5.47 -25.31
CA HIS A 282 -5.10 -4.68 -24.68
C HIS A 282 -4.92 -5.13 -23.23
N TRP A 283 -3.79 -5.76 -22.92
CA TRP A 283 -3.60 -6.37 -21.60
C TRP A 283 -3.59 -5.34 -20.47
N ASP A 284 -2.96 -4.18 -20.65
CA ASP A 284 -2.78 -3.15 -19.62
C ASP A 284 -4.05 -2.31 -19.33
N ARG A 285 -5.20 -2.71 -19.86
CA ARG A 285 -6.48 -1.99 -19.73
C ARG A 285 -7.59 -2.79 -19.04
N VAL A 286 -7.31 -4.04 -18.65
CA VAL A 286 -8.27 -4.93 -17.99
C VAL A 286 -7.67 -5.37 -16.66
N ILE A 287 -8.41 -5.21 -15.56
CA ILE A 287 -7.93 -5.54 -14.20
C ILE A 287 -7.47 -7.01 -14.10
N SER A 288 -8.20 -7.93 -14.74
CA SER A 288 -7.88 -9.36 -14.69
C SER A 288 -6.49 -9.70 -15.19
N SER A 289 -5.91 -8.92 -16.10
CA SER A 289 -4.55 -9.14 -16.63
C SER A 289 -3.44 -9.12 -15.55
N THR A 290 -3.69 -8.43 -14.44
CA THR A 290 -2.71 -8.13 -13.39
C THR A 290 -3.16 -8.54 -12.00
N HIS A 291 -4.47 -8.72 -11.78
CA HIS A 291 -5.04 -9.02 -10.47
C HIS A 291 -5.88 -10.30 -10.45
N TYR A 292 -5.56 -11.24 -11.34
CA TYR A 292 -6.15 -12.57 -11.35
C TYR A 292 -5.05 -13.62 -11.19
N ASP A 293 -5.19 -14.44 -10.16
CA ASP A 293 -4.40 -15.65 -9.98
C ASP A 293 -5.26 -16.88 -10.32
N ASN A 294 -4.76 -17.76 -11.17
CA ASN A 294 -5.53 -18.89 -11.63
C ASN A 294 -5.46 -20.03 -10.59
N PRO A 295 -6.56 -20.40 -9.91
CA PRO A 295 -6.53 -21.41 -8.85
C PRO A 295 -6.16 -22.84 -9.34
N THR A 296 -6.03 -23.04 -10.65
CA THR A 296 -5.68 -24.33 -11.25
C THR A 296 -4.19 -24.45 -11.61
N THR A 297 -3.44 -23.36 -11.57
CA THR A 297 -1.99 -23.37 -11.80
C THR A 297 -1.27 -23.55 -10.47
N VAL A 298 -0.26 -24.42 -10.47
CA VAL A 298 0.49 -24.80 -9.26
C VAL A 298 1.92 -24.32 -9.43
N GLY A 299 2.47 -23.67 -8.40
CA GLY A 299 3.84 -23.16 -8.44
C GLY A 299 4.02 -21.92 -9.33
N LEU A 300 2.93 -21.24 -9.68
CA LEU A 300 2.91 -20.05 -10.50
C LEU A 300 1.89 -19.06 -9.94
N ILE A 301 2.24 -17.78 -9.91
CA ILE A 301 1.28 -16.71 -9.59
C ILE A 301 1.15 -15.78 -10.78
N GLU A 302 -0.06 -15.62 -11.31
CA GLU A 302 -0.31 -14.77 -12.48
C GLU A 302 -0.84 -13.37 -12.15
N GLY A 303 -1.24 -13.13 -10.90
CA GLY A 303 -1.85 -11.86 -10.52
C GLY A 303 -1.72 -11.53 -9.05
N TYR A 304 -1.85 -10.24 -8.76
CA TYR A 304 -2.02 -9.74 -7.39
C TYR A 304 -3.48 -9.96 -6.97
N SER A 305 -3.73 -11.06 -6.27
CA SER A 305 -5.06 -11.37 -5.73
C SER A 305 -5.58 -10.22 -4.84
N MET A 306 -6.87 -9.94 -4.95
CA MET A 306 -7.55 -8.90 -4.19
C MET A 306 -8.73 -9.49 -3.40
N ASN A 307 -9.16 -8.80 -2.35
CA ASN A 307 -10.39 -9.14 -1.61
C ASN A 307 -11.53 -8.21 -2.04
N PRO A 308 -12.47 -8.63 -2.91
CA PRO A 308 -13.56 -7.77 -3.37
C PRO A 308 -14.49 -7.28 -2.26
N ALA A 309 -14.53 -7.96 -1.11
CA ALA A 309 -15.35 -7.56 0.04
C ALA A 309 -14.70 -6.44 0.87
N ASN A 310 -13.42 -6.14 0.66
CA ASN A 310 -12.75 -5.03 1.34
C ASN A 310 -13.29 -3.68 0.85
N GLU A 311 -13.75 -2.82 1.76
CA GLU A 311 -14.26 -1.48 1.48
C GLU A 311 -13.21 -0.52 0.87
N HIS A 312 -11.94 -0.90 0.97
CA HIS A 312 -10.78 -0.19 0.42
C HIS A 312 -9.96 -1.04 -0.57
N VAL A 313 -10.55 -2.08 -1.18
CA VAL A 313 -9.85 -3.05 -2.04
C VAL A 313 -8.93 -2.43 -3.11
N CYS A 314 -9.34 -1.32 -3.73
CA CYS A 314 -8.55 -0.63 -4.75
C CYS A 314 -7.65 0.41 -4.10
N ARG A 315 -8.21 1.18 -3.15
CA ARG A 315 -7.53 2.33 -2.55
C ARG A 315 -6.57 1.98 -1.42
N ASP A 316 -6.43 0.70 -1.07
CA ASP A 316 -5.36 0.20 -0.21
C ASP A 316 -3.97 0.23 -0.90
N CYS A 317 -3.95 0.36 -2.23
CA CYS A 317 -2.71 0.41 -3.02
C CYS A 317 -2.70 1.51 -4.10
N HIS A 318 -3.87 1.96 -4.57
CA HIS A 318 -3.98 3.01 -5.58
C HIS A 318 -4.46 4.33 -4.97
N ASN A 319 -3.81 5.44 -5.30
CA ASN A 319 -4.45 6.76 -5.16
C ASN A 319 -5.45 6.92 -6.30
N VAL A 320 -6.72 6.66 -6.00
CA VAL A 320 -7.82 6.65 -6.97
C VAL A 320 -8.19 8.03 -7.49
N HIS A 321 -7.86 9.10 -6.76
CA HIS A 321 -8.11 10.48 -7.16
C HIS A 321 -7.10 10.94 -8.21
N SER A 322 -5.81 10.59 -8.05
CA SER A 322 -4.80 10.87 -9.08
C SER A 322 -4.81 9.86 -10.22
N ALA A 323 -5.36 8.66 -9.99
CA ALA A 323 -5.32 7.54 -10.93
C ALA A 323 -3.91 7.26 -11.50
N SER A 324 -2.86 7.62 -10.75
CA SER A 324 -1.47 7.39 -11.12
C SER A 324 -1.02 6.02 -10.65
N ILE A 325 -0.41 5.26 -11.56
CA ILE A 325 0.16 3.94 -11.27
C ILE A 325 1.69 3.94 -11.20
N THR A 326 2.30 5.12 -11.07
CA THR A 326 3.77 5.26 -11.10
C THR A 326 4.44 4.47 -9.98
N ILE A 327 3.98 4.67 -8.74
CA ILE A 327 4.48 3.94 -7.57
C ILE A 327 4.14 2.46 -7.66
N ASN A 328 2.93 2.12 -8.13
CA ASN A 328 2.52 0.72 -8.32
C ASN A 328 3.42 0.00 -9.31
N ARG A 329 3.86 0.65 -10.39
CA ARG A 329 4.83 0.09 -11.35
C ARG A 329 6.23 -0.07 -10.75
N GLN A 330 6.70 0.90 -9.95
CA GLN A 330 7.96 0.75 -9.22
C GLN A 330 7.93 -0.47 -8.29
N TRP A 331 6.85 -0.59 -7.51
CA TRP A 331 6.64 -1.72 -6.61
C TRP A 331 6.55 -3.05 -7.36
N ALA A 332 5.76 -3.12 -8.43
CA ALA A 332 5.58 -4.32 -9.23
C ALA A 332 6.88 -4.77 -9.95
N GLY A 333 7.79 -3.82 -10.23
CA GLY A 333 9.14 -4.09 -10.75
C GLY A 333 10.20 -4.35 -9.66
N SER A 334 9.82 -4.37 -8.39
CA SER A 334 10.68 -4.73 -7.27
C SER A 334 10.61 -6.23 -6.96
N GLY A 335 11.54 -6.74 -6.15
CA GLY A 335 11.49 -8.13 -5.66
C GLY A 335 10.25 -8.44 -4.82
N HIS A 336 9.63 -7.43 -4.19
CA HIS A 336 8.34 -7.58 -3.48
C HIS A 336 7.17 -7.75 -4.45
N GLY A 337 7.27 -7.21 -5.66
CA GLY A 337 6.32 -7.45 -6.75
C GLY A 337 6.44 -8.83 -7.40
N GLY A 338 7.44 -9.63 -6.97
CA GLY A 338 7.64 -11.01 -7.40
C GLY A 338 8.09 -11.17 -8.84
N ASP A 339 8.65 -10.14 -9.47
CA ASP A 339 8.98 -10.11 -10.91
C ASP A 339 7.77 -10.33 -11.85
N LEU A 340 6.55 -10.26 -11.32
CA LEU A 340 5.33 -10.52 -12.08
C LEU A 340 5.18 -9.53 -13.25
N LEU A 341 5.41 -8.23 -13.00
CA LEU A 341 5.36 -7.22 -14.06
C LEU A 341 6.36 -7.54 -15.18
N GLY A 342 7.56 -7.99 -14.84
CA GLY A 342 8.56 -8.40 -15.82
C GLY A 342 8.08 -9.58 -16.68
N ALA A 343 7.45 -10.60 -16.07
CA ALA A 343 6.86 -11.72 -16.79
C ALA A 343 5.74 -11.27 -17.74
N LYS A 344 4.87 -10.36 -17.29
CA LYS A 344 3.78 -9.77 -18.10
C LYS A 344 4.34 -8.97 -19.27
N GLU A 345 5.32 -8.09 -19.04
CA GLU A 345 5.94 -7.26 -20.07
C GLU A 345 6.71 -8.11 -21.10
N ALA A 346 7.37 -9.18 -20.66
CA ALA A 346 8.03 -10.12 -21.57
C ALA A 346 7.03 -10.85 -22.47
N ALA A 347 5.90 -11.32 -21.92
CA ALA A 347 4.81 -11.88 -22.73
C ALA A 347 4.21 -10.81 -23.65
N ALA A 348 4.06 -9.58 -23.16
CA ALA A 348 3.46 -8.47 -23.89
C ALA A 348 4.32 -7.96 -25.06
N ALA A 349 5.66 -8.13 -24.99
CA ALA A 349 6.58 -7.73 -26.04
C ALA A 349 6.29 -8.40 -27.41
N THR A 350 5.51 -9.48 -27.39
CA THR A 350 5.08 -10.21 -28.58
C THR A 350 3.73 -9.76 -29.14
N GLN A 351 3.00 -8.86 -28.45
CA GLN A 351 1.70 -8.37 -28.88
C GLN A 351 1.82 -7.39 -30.04
N THR A 352 1.76 -7.90 -31.26
CA THR A 352 1.85 -7.08 -32.48
C THR A 352 0.50 -6.96 -33.17
N ALA A 353 -0.44 -7.87 -32.89
CA ALA A 353 -1.73 -7.94 -33.55
C ALA A 353 -2.92 -7.46 -32.71
N GLN A 354 -2.72 -7.22 -31.40
CA GLN A 354 -3.79 -6.87 -30.43
C GLN A 354 -4.94 -7.87 -30.49
N THR A 355 -4.63 -9.13 -30.22
CA THR A 355 -5.58 -10.25 -30.25
C THR A 355 -5.88 -10.78 -28.85
N PHE A 356 -7.03 -11.45 -28.71
CA PHE A 356 -7.37 -12.15 -27.46
C PHE A 356 -6.33 -13.22 -27.08
N ALA A 357 -5.79 -13.95 -28.06
CA ALA A 357 -4.77 -14.96 -27.81
C ALA A 357 -3.50 -14.34 -27.20
N GLU A 358 -3.08 -13.17 -27.70
CA GLU A 358 -1.96 -12.40 -27.17
C GLU A 358 -2.21 -11.90 -25.75
N VAL A 359 -3.42 -11.43 -25.42
CA VAL A 359 -3.76 -11.00 -24.06
C VAL A 359 -3.91 -12.19 -23.11
N GLN A 360 -4.47 -13.31 -23.57
CA GLN A 360 -4.53 -14.56 -22.81
C GLN A 360 -3.12 -15.08 -22.48
N ALA A 361 -2.16 -14.95 -23.40
CA ALA A 361 -0.77 -15.29 -23.12
C ALA A 361 -0.17 -14.40 -22.01
N VAL A 362 -0.49 -13.10 -22.00
CA VAL A 362 -0.07 -12.19 -20.90
C VAL A 362 -0.79 -12.54 -19.60
N LEU A 363 -2.10 -12.82 -19.64
CA LEU A 363 -2.86 -13.25 -18.46
C LEU A 363 -2.24 -14.50 -17.83
N GLY A 364 -1.86 -15.49 -18.63
CA GLY A 364 -1.21 -16.72 -18.16
C GLY A 364 0.29 -16.58 -17.82
N ALA A 365 0.91 -15.42 -18.12
CA ALA A 365 2.29 -15.17 -17.71
C ALA A 365 2.32 -14.86 -16.22
N GLY A 366 3.10 -15.63 -15.46
CA GLY A 366 3.20 -15.51 -14.02
C GLY A 366 4.62 -15.67 -13.52
N THR A 367 4.77 -15.64 -12.20
CA THR A 367 6.05 -15.81 -11.51
C THR A 367 6.09 -17.11 -10.72
N ALA A 368 7.17 -17.87 -10.89
CA ALA A 368 7.49 -19.06 -10.09
C ALA A 368 8.49 -18.69 -8.97
N SER A 369 8.35 -17.49 -8.41
CA SER A 369 9.24 -16.95 -7.37
C SER A 369 9.02 -17.63 -6.02
N SER A 370 9.73 -17.18 -4.98
CA SER A 370 9.50 -17.58 -3.59
C SER A 370 8.06 -17.35 -3.13
N TRP A 371 7.32 -16.47 -3.78
CA TRP A 371 5.89 -16.24 -3.54
C TRP A 371 5.02 -17.39 -4.04
N ALA A 372 5.48 -18.18 -5.01
CA ALA A 372 4.74 -19.32 -5.56
C ALA A 372 5.24 -20.69 -5.07
N ALA A 373 6.29 -20.71 -4.24
CA ALA A 373 6.99 -21.94 -3.85
C ALA A 373 6.12 -22.91 -3.02
N GLU A 374 5.16 -22.39 -2.26
CA GLU A 374 4.30 -23.17 -1.38
C GLU A 374 2.83 -22.71 -1.50
N ALA A 375 1.91 -23.51 -0.97
CA ALA A 375 0.51 -23.11 -0.80
C ALA A 375 0.36 -22.16 0.40
N TRP A 376 0.80 -20.91 0.27
CA TRP A 376 0.90 -19.99 1.40
C TRP A 376 -0.41 -19.74 2.16
N PRO A 377 -1.59 -19.67 1.52
CA PRO A 377 -2.86 -19.54 2.24
C PRO A 377 -3.23 -20.74 3.12
N ALA A 378 -2.56 -21.89 2.97
CA ALA A 378 -2.86 -23.09 3.75
C ALA A 378 -2.52 -22.88 5.23
N ALA A 379 -3.35 -23.42 6.13
CA ALA A 379 -3.13 -23.32 7.58
C ALA A 379 -1.80 -23.95 8.06
N ALA A 380 -1.23 -24.89 7.30
CA ALA A 380 0.09 -25.46 7.56
C ALA A 380 1.23 -24.43 7.44
N GLN A 381 1.00 -23.32 6.73
CA GLN A 381 1.99 -22.28 6.44
C GLN A 381 1.84 -21.04 7.36
N ALA A 382 1.04 -21.13 8.43
CA ALA A 382 0.69 -19.98 9.27
C ALA A 382 1.91 -19.19 9.80
N ALA A 383 2.98 -19.87 10.17
CA ALA A 383 4.22 -19.23 10.63
C ALA A 383 4.95 -18.44 9.51
N CYS A 384 4.83 -18.88 8.26
CA CYS A 384 5.51 -18.31 7.09
C CYS A 384 4.70 -17.19 6.42
N GLN A 385 3.37 -17.18 6.58
CA GLN A 385 2.47 -16.19 6.01
C GLN A 385 2.87 -14.74 6.36
N ARG A 386 3.48 -14.51 7.53
CA ARG A 386 3.97 -13.20 7.98
C ARG A 386 4.98 -12.52 7.03
N CYS A 387 5.69 -13.30 6.22
CA CYS A 387 6.64 -12.77 5.23
C CYS A 387 6.21 -13.06 3.80
N HIS A 388 5.38 -14.10 3.58
CA HIS A 388 5.05 -14.62 2.25
C HIS A 388 3.67 -14.20 1.72
N THR A 389 2.86 -13.52 2.51
CA THR A 389 1.53 -13.04 2.10
C THR A 389 1.32 -11.64 2.63
N ALA A 390 0.55 -10.82 1.91
CA ALA A 390 0.27 -9.48 2.37
C ALA A 390 -0.68 -9.47 3.58
N THR A 391 -1.62 -10.42 3.64
CA THR A 391 -2.50 -10.65 4.81
C THR A 391 -1.68 -10.99 6.06
N GLY A 392 -0.75 -11.95 5.96
CA GLY A 392 0.11 -12.32 7.09
C GLY A 392 1.07 -11.21 7.50
N GLY A 393 1.69 -10.52 6.54
CA GLY A 393 2.57 -9.39 6.80
C GLY A 393 1.84 -8.27 7.54
N LYS A 394 0.65 -7.89 7.08
CA LYS A 394 -0.21 -6.91 7.75
C LYS A 394 -0.48 -7.29 9.21
N ASN A 395 -0.94 -8.52 9.44
CA ASN A 395 -1.34 -8.98 10.78
C ASN A 395 -0.14 -9.04 11.74
N PHE A 396 1.02 -9.47 11.25
CA PHE A 396 2.25 -9.49 12.04
C PHE A 396 2.77 -8.07 12.36
N ILE A 397 2.73 -7.16 11.39
CA ILE A 397 3.20 -5.78 11.57
C ILE A 397 2.25 -4.96 12.44
N ILE A 398 0.94 -5.24 12.48
CA ILE A 398 0.02 -4.54 13.37
C ILE A 398 0.27 -4.92 14.82
N ASP A 399 0.44 -6.22 15.11
CA ASP A 399 0.68 -6.72 16.46
C ASP A 399 1.56 -7.98 16.47
N SER A 400 2.88 -7.78 16.39
CA SER A 400 3.86 -8.88 16.44
C SER A 400 3.79 -9.70 17.74
N ALA A 401 3.35 -9.13 18.87
CA ALA A 401 3.21 -9.85 20.12
C ALA A 401 1.97 -10.75 20.13
N ALA A 402 0.82 -10.25 19.69
CA ALA A 402 -0.40 -11.05 19.54
C ALA A 402 -0.22 -12.13 18.47
N TYR A 403 0.47 -11.82 17.37
CA TYR A 403 0.83 -12.80 16.34
C TYR A 403 1.71 -13.91 16.92
N ALA A 404 2.74 -13.56 17.69
CA ALA A 404 3.60 -14.54 18.37
C ALA A 404 2.81 -15.43 19.33
N ALA A 405 1.91 -14.86 20.13
CA ALA A 405 1.06 -15.63 21.03
C ALA A 405 0.13 -16.59 20.28
N ALA A 406 -0.44 -16.15 19.16
CA ALA A 406 -1.26 -17.00 18.29
C ALA A 406 -0.42 -18.16 17.68
N MET A 407 0.83 -17.89 17.31
CA MET A 407 1.76 -18.91 16.78
C MET A 407 2.31 -19.85 17.85
N GLN A 408 2.51 -19.41 19.09
CA GLN A 408 2.97 -20.30 20.17
C GLN A 408 1.91 -21.34 20.50
N ASN A 409 0.64 -20.93 20.57
CA ASN A 409 -0.48 -21.85 20.73
C ASN A 409 -0.58 -22.89 19.60
N TYR A 410 -0.04 -22.58 18.41
CA TYR A 410 0.01 -23.50 17.28
C TYR A 410 0.97 -24.67 17.52
N VAL A 411 2.08 -24.43 18.20
CA VAL A 411 3.09 -25.46 18.53
C VAL A 411 2.54 -26.43 19.59
N ASP A 412 1.69 -25.94 20.49
CA ASP A 412 1.21 -26.71 21.64
C ASP A 412 -0.03 -27.61 21.37
N ASP A 413 -0.97 -27.20 20.49
CA ASP A 413 -2.13 -28.03 20.11
C ASP A 413 -2.64 -27.76 18.67
N PRO A 414 -2.28 -28.62 17.70
CA PRO A 414 -2.67 -28.53 16.30
C PRO A 414 -4.19 -28.43 16.00
N ALA A 415 -5.05 -28.86 16.93
CA ALA A 415 -6.48 -29.00 16.73
C ALA A 415 -7.30 -27.80 17.24
N LEU A 416 -6.71 -26.88 18.01
CA LEU A 416 -7.38 -25.71 18.60
C LEU A 416 -7.20 -24.42 17.79
N HIS A 417 -6.75 -24.53 16.54
CA HIS A 417 -6.26 -23.40 15.77
C HIS A 417 -7.33 -22.44 15.27
N THR A 418 -7.02 -21.15 15.39
CA THR A 418 -7.49 -20.12 14.46
C THR A 418 -6.26 -19.56 13.78
N ASN A 419 -6.10 -19.78 12.48
CA ASN A 419 -5.11 -19.03 11.70
C ASN A 419 -5.46 -17.54 11.89
N PRO A 420 -4.55 -16.67 12.38
CA PRO A 420 -4.86 -15.25 12.50
C PRO A 420 -5.11 -14.59 11.13
N ASN A 421 -4.75 -15.28 10.05
CA ASN A 421 -4.90 -14.81 8.68
C ASN A 421 -6.14 -15.42 8.03
N ASP A 422 -7.02 -14.56 7.52
CA ASP A 422 -8.22 -14.95 6.78
C ASP A 422 -7.96 -14.82 5.27
N PHE A 423 -7.98 -15.97 4.58
CA PHE A 423 -7.84 -16.08 3.13
C PHE A 423 -9.14 -16.53 2.45
N SER A 424 -10.29 -16.43 3.13
CA SER A 424 -11.58 -16.90 2.61
C SER A 424 -12.03 -16.19 1.32
N TYR A 425 -11.44 -15.03 1.01
CA TYR A 425 -11.68 -14.30 -0.24
C TYR A 425 -10.95 -14.90 -1.45
N LEU A 426 -9.97 -15.78 -1.23
CA LEU A 426 -9.28 -16.48 -2.31
C LEU A 426 -10.08 -17.70 -2.77
N ALA A 427 -10.09 -17.93 -4.08
CA ALA A 427 -10.54 -19.21 -4.63
C ALA A 427 -9.60 -20.34 -4.16
N ALA A 428 -10.15 -21.53 -3.91
CA ALA A 428 -9.33 -22.67 -3.50
C ALA A 428 -8.25 -22.99 -4.56
N GLY A 429 -6.98 -22.90 -4.16
CA GLY A 429 -5.82 -23.07 -5.04
C GLY A 429 -5.16 -21.77 -5.49
N ALA A 430 -5.84 -20.62 -5.36
CA ALA A 430 -5.25 -19.32 -5.61
C ALA A 430 -4.33 -18.90 -4.45
N GLN A 431 -3.38 -18.03 -4.77
CA GLN A 431 -2.31 -17.56 -3.89
C GLN A 431 -2.47 -16.07 -3.59
N GLU A 432 -1.78 -15.62 -2.53
CA GLU A 432 -1.58 -14.19 -2.24
C GLU A 432 -0.07 -13.92 -2.19
N MET A 433 0.39 -12.85 -2.84
CA MET A 433 1.76 -12.34 -2.68
C MET A 433 1.78 -11.16 -1.70
N LEU A 434 2.97 -10.66 -1.39
CA LEU A 434 3.09 -9.34 -0.74
C LEU A 434 2.53 -8.24 -1.68
N PHE A 435 1.93 -7.19 -1.14
CA PHE A 435 1.56 -5.94 -1.83
C PHE A 435 1.32 -4.79 -0.84
N CYS A 436 1.02 -3.59 -1.36
CA CYS A 436 1.02 -2.30 -0.64
C CYS A 436 0.49 -2.38 0.81
N TRP A 437 -0.68 -2.99 0.99
CA TRP A 437 -1.40 -3.03 2.27
C TRP A 437 -0.76 -3.92 3.34
N ALA A 438 0.34 -4.62 3.06
CA ALA A 438 1.13 -5.23 4.10
C ALA A 438 1.84 -4.15 4.94
N CYS A 439 2.35 -3.12 4.25
CA CYS A 439 3.15 -2.05 4.85
C CYS A 439 2.32 -0.79 5.14
N HIS A 440 1.40 -0.45 4.23
CA HIS A 440 0.68 0.84 4.25
C HIS A 440 -0.75 0.72 4.77
N ALA A 441 -1.10 1.54 5.76
CA ALA A 441 -2.44 1.64 6.32
C ALA A 441 -3.48 2.10 5.29
N ASP A 442 -3.06 2.89 4.31
CA ASP A 442 -3.88 3.49 3.24
C ASP A 442 -3.02 3.89 2.02
N ASN A 443 -3.63 4.41 0.95
CA ASN A 443 -2.88 4.89 -0.23
C ASN A 443 -2.16 6.24 -0.03
N SER A 444 -2.42 6.96 1.07
CA SER A 444 -1.74 8.23 1.34
C SER A 444 -0.27 8.01 1.72
N GLY A 445 0.10 6.75 1.92
CA GLY A 445 1.45 6.33 2.30
C GLY A 445 1.63 6.22 3.81
N ALA A 446 0.56 6.33 4.60
CA ALA A 446 0.61 6.05 6.03
C ALA A 446 1.10 4.62 6.26
N LEU A 447 2.03 4.42 7.18
CA LEU A 447 2.66 3.13 7.44
C LEU A 447 2.11 2.51 8.72
N ARG A 448 2.04 1.18 8.73
CA ARG A 448 1.80 0.40 9.95
C ARG A 448 3.10 0.32 10.75
N ILE A 449 3.30 1.26 11.65
CA ILE A 449 4.49 1.35 12.50
C ILE A 449 4.12 0.97 13.92
N GLN A 450 4.81 -0.02 14.47
CA GLN A 450 4.74 -0.39 15.88
C GLN A 450 5.74 0.41 16.71
N ALA A 451 5.52 0.50 18.02
CA ALA A 451 6.51 1.03 18.96
C ALA A 451 7.76 0.11 19.06
N GLU A 452 7.58 -1.18 18.82
CA GLU A 452 8.63 -2.20 18.77
C GLU A 452 8.16 -3.40 17.94
N VAL A 453 9.11 -4.20 17.44
CA VAL A 453 8.83 -5.41 16.66
C VAL A 453 9.50 -6.59 17.34
N ASN A 454 8.72 -7.63 17.64
CA ASN A 454 9.21 -8.90 18.16
C ASN A 454 9.61 -9.83 17.01
N LEU A 455 10.88 -10.21 16.96
CA LEU A 455 11.41 -11.14 15.98
C LEU A 455 11.28 -12.56 16.49
N LEU A 456 10.72 -13.44 15.65
CA LEU A 456 10.39 -14.82 16.03
C LEU A 456 11.29 -15.81 15.30
N ASP A 457 11.78 -16.82 16.01
CA ASP A 457 12.62 -17.87 15.45
C ASP A 457 11.80 -18.94 14.69
N HIS A 458 12.44 -20.06 14.34
CA HIS A 458 11.78 -21.20 13.67
C HIS A 458 10.73 -21.89 14.53
N ASP A 459 10.88 -21.85 15.85
CA ASP A 459 9.95 -22.42 16.83
C ASP A 459 8.85 -21.40 17.21
N ASN A 460 8.86 -20.22 16.58
CA ASN A 460 8.00 -19.06 16.85
C ASN A 460 8.21 -18.42 18.22
N ALA A 461 9.33 -18.70 18.89
CA ALA A 461 9.71 -18.03 20.11
C ALA A 461 10.33 -16.64 19.79
N ILE A 462 10.08 -15.66 20.66
CA ILE A 462 10.71 -14.34 20.54
C ILE A 462 12.20 -14.48 20.87
N PHE A 463 13.07 -14.22 19.90
CA PHE A 463 14.52 -14.24 20.11
C PHE A 463 15.12 -12.83 20.24
N ALA A 464 14.43 -11.80 19.74
CA ALA A 464 14.84 -10.41 19.86
C ALA A 464 13.65 -9.45 19.76
N THR A 465 13.78 -8.29 20.39
CA THR A 465 12.82 -7.17 20.28
C THR A 465 13.55 -5.94 19.80
N ILE A 466 13.09 -5.36 18.69
CA ILE A 466 13.70 -4.18 18.07
C ILE A 466 12.79 -2.98 18.32
N PRO A 467 13.26 -1.93 19.03
CA PRO A 467 12.50 -0.68 19.18
C PRO A 467 12.23 -0.03 17.82
N ALA A 468 11.19 0.79 17.73
CA ALA A 468 10.86 1.52 16.51
C ALA A 468 12.09 2.19 15.87
N LYS A 469 12.25 1.98 14.57
CA LYS A 469 13.28 2.56 13.70
C LYS A 469 12.62 3.45 12.65
N GLY A 470 11.72 4.30 13.10
CA GLY A 470 10.89 5.14 12.23
C GLY A 470 10.12 4.32 11.20
N LYS A 471 10.07 4.80 9.96
CA LYS A 471 9.42 4.09 8.84
C LYS A 471 10.05 2.72 8.54
N SER A 472 11.32 2.52 8.85
CA SER A 472 12.01 1.25 8.62
C SER A 472 11.53 0.12 9.55
N THR A 473 10.78 0.42 10.61
CA THR A 473 10.19 -0.58 11.51
C THR A 473 9.39 -1.63 10.75
N VAL A 474 8.67 -1.22 9.70
CA VAL A 474 7.89 -2.12 8.83
C VAL A 474 8.74 -3.19 8.13
N CYS A 475 10.00 -2.85 7.79
CA CYS A 475 10.93 -3.74 7.12
C CYS A 475 11.53 -4.77 8.09
N VAL A 476 11.77 -4.35 9.34
CA VAL A 476 12.40 -5.18 10.38
C VAL A 476 11.61 -6.44 10.65
N GLY A 477 10.27 -6.36 10.59
CA GLY A 477 9.42 -7.53 10.84
C GLY A 477 9.68 -8.72 9.93
N CYS A 478 10.02 -8.48 8.66
CA CYS A 478 10.30 -9.54 7.70
C CYS A 478 11.80 -9.80 7.54
N HIS A 479 12.63 -8.74 7.58
CA HIS A 479 14.08 -8.81 7.35
C HIS A 479 14.90 -9.00 8.63
N GLY A 480 14.25 -9.30 9.76
CA GLY A 480 14.90 -9.58 11.04
C GLY A 480 15.47 -10.98 11.18
N GLY A 481 15.27 -11.85 10.18
CA GLY A 481 15.68 -13.26 10.22
C GLY A 481 14.73 -14.15 11.04
N ARG A 482 15.07 -15.44 11.17
CA ARG A 482 14.32 -16.46 11.95
C ARG A 482 15.21 -17.33 12.85
N ALA A 483 16.42 -16.90 13.14
CA ALA A 483 17.32 -17.58 14.06
C ALA A 483 18.42 -16.62 14.50
N ASN A 484 19.16 -17.04 15.53
CA ASN A 484 20.35 -16.35 16.00
C ASN A 484 21.34 -17.36 16.63
N GLY A 485 22.47 -16.87 17.14
CA GLY A 485 23.47 -17.68 17.83
C GLY A 485 22.90 -18.52 18.99
N GLY A 486 21.91 -17.96 19.71
CA GLY A 486 21.19 -18.66 20.77
C GLY A 486 20.40 -19.86 20.25
N TYR A 487 19.67 -19.69 19.15
CA TYR A 487 18.93 -20.78 18.50
C TYR A 487 19.86 -21.88 17.96
N TYR A 488 21.07 -21.54 17.49
CA TYR A 488 22.03 -22.58 17.07
C TYR A 488 22.43 -23.49 18.23
N ALA A 489 22.54 -22.93 19.44
CA ALA A 489 22.93 -23.66 20.64
C ALA A 489 21.82 -24.59 21.16
N THR A 490 20.56 -24.42 20.75
CA THR A 490 19.46 -25.33 21.10
C THR A 490 19.41 -26.57 20.21
N GLN A 491 20.10 -26.57 19.06
CA GLN A 491 20.05 -27.67 18.09
C GLN A 491 20.83 -28.88 18.58
N ALA A 492 20.12 -29.99 18.79
CA ALA A 492 20.77 -31.26 19.09
C ALA A 492 21.63 -31.71 17.88
N PRO A 493 22.74 -32.44 18.09
CA PRO A 493 23.63 -32.82 17.00
C PRO A 493 22.93 -33.47 15.80
N ALA A 494 21.91 -34.31 16.01
CA ALA A 494 21.17 -34.96 14.91
C ALA A 494 20.30 -34.00 14.08
N ASP A 495 19.90 -32.86 14.65
CA ASP A 495 18.99 -31.88 14.04
C ASP A 495 19.73 -30.72 13.37
N ARG A 496 21.06 -30.69 13.49
CA ARG A 496 21.89 -29.63 12.90
C ARG A 496 21.78 -29.64 11.37
N SER A 497 21.53 -28.45 10.83
CA SER A 497 21.32 -28.23 9.40
C SER A 497 22.60 -27.80 8.69
N SER A 498 22.79 -28.28 7.46
CA SER A 498 23.77 -27.77 6.50
C SER A 498 23.20 -26.62 5.66
N GLU A 499 21.96 -26.21 5.91
CA GLU A 499 21.31 -25.03 5.37
C GLU A 499 21.23 -23.92 6.44
N SER A 500 21.09 -22.66 6.00
CA SER A 500 21.02 -21.54 6.93
C SER A 500 19.76 -21.62 7.79
N LEU A 501 19.94 -21.55 9.11
CA LEU A 501 18.83 -21.36 10.04
C LEU A 501 18.36 -19.90 10.03
N VAL A 502 19.23 -18.94 9.70
CA VAL A 502 18.80 -17.55 9.54
C VAL A 502 18.10 -17.41 8.20
N HIS A 503 16.78 -17.25 8.26
CA HIS A 503 15.96 -17.13 7.08
C HIS A 503 16.28 -15.87 6.25
N LYS A 504 16.11 -15.99 4.93
CA LYS A 504 16.74 -15.19 3.87
C LYS A 504 16.59 -13.67 3.99
N LEU A 505 17.55 -12.95 3.38
CA LEU A 505 17.63 -11.49 3.35
C LEU A 505 17.54 -10.82 4.75
N PRO A 506 18.29 -11.29 5.76
CA PRO A 506 18.17 -10.85 7.15
C PRO A 506 18.89 -9.52 7.43
N ALA A 507 18.72 -8.53 6.56
CA ALA A 507 19.42 -7.25 6.62
C ALA A 507 19.26 -6.54 7.99
N ALA A 508 18.04 -6.57 8.55
CA ALA A 508 17.78 -5.98 9.86
C ALA A 508 18.45 -6.80 10.97
N ALA A 509 18.54 -8.12 10.83
CA ALA A 509 19.25 -8.97 11.79
C ALA A 509 20.72 -8.57 11.92
N THR A 510 21.41 -8.41 10.78
CA THR A 510 22.80 -7.95 10.72
C THR A 510 22.97 -6.52 11.23
N LEU A 511 22.07 -5.61 10.81
CA LEU A 511 22.13 -4.19 11.17
C LEU A 511 21.94 -3.96 12.69
N PHE A 512 21.09 -4.76 13.32
CA PHE A 512 20.76 -4.71 14.74
C PHE A 512 21.39 -5.88 15.50
N SER A 513 22.61 -6.27 15.12
CA SER A 513 23.33 -7.43 15.68
C SER A 513 23.49 -7.37 17.20
N GLU A 514 23.55 -6.18 17.80
CA GLU A 514 23.58 -5.98 19.25
C GLU A 514 22.30 -6.48 19.96
N GLN A 515 21.15 -6.45 19.28
CA GLN A 515 19.89 -6.97 19.81
C GLN A 515 19.64 -8.42 19.35
N THR A 516 19.98 -8.72 18.11
CA THR A 516 19.62 -10.01 17.48
C THR A 516 20.60 -11.11 17.80
N HIS A 517 21.88 -10.78 17.98
CA HIS A 517 22.98 -11.75 18.05
C HIS A 517 22.90 -12.80 16.91
N VAL A 518 22.61 -12.34 15.68
CA VAL A 518 22.24 -13.21 14.54
C VAL A 518 23.29 -14.29 14.22
N GLY A 519 24.58 -14.00 14.44
CA GLY A 519 25.67 -14.96 14.27
C GLY A 519 25.98 -15.77 15.53
N TYR A 520 26.75 -16.83 15.37
CA TYR A 520 27.42 -17.51 16.48
C TYR A 520 28.59 -16.68 16.98
N GLU A 521 28.56 -16.34 18.27
CA GLU A 521 29.53 -15.49 18.95
C GLU A 521 30.37 -16.31 19.93
N PHE A 522 31.71 -16.27 19.79
CA PHE A 522 32.60 -16.97 20.71
C PHE A 522 32.61 -16.34 22.10
N ALA A 523 32.55 -17.20 23.12
CA ALA A 523 32.66 -16.77 24.51
C ALA A 523 33.99 -16.03 24.75
N GLY A 524 33.91 -14.88 25.43
CA GLY A 524 35.08 -14.04 25.75
C GLY A 524 35.53 -13.09 24.64
N GLN A 525 34.94 -13.18 23.44
CA GLN A 525 35.18 -12.24 22.36
C GLN A 525 34.17 -11.07 22.38
N ASN A 526 34.49 -9.97 21.69
CA ASN A 526 33.65 -8.77 21.66
C ASN A 526 33.04 -8.54 20.27
N TYR A 527 31.73 -8.74 20.18
CA TYR A 527 30.92 -8.51 18.98
C TYR A 527 30.04 -7.26 19.07
N ALA A 528 30.20 -6.45 20.11
CA ALA A 528 29.45 -5.21 20.26
C ALA A 528 29.76 -4.24 19.12
N ASP A 529 28.77 -3.41 18.79
CA ASP A 529 28.92 -2.36 17.80
C ASP A 529 30.08 -1.43 18.16
N LYS A 530 30.83 -1.03 17.14
CA LYS A 530 31.86 -0.01 17.31
C LYS A 530 31.19 1.32 17.63
N GLU A 531 31.83 2.13 18.48
CA GLU A 531 31.29 3.44 18.90
C GLU A 531 30.94 4.36 17.70
N PHE A 532 31.71 4.27 16.61
CA PHE A 532 31.49 5.04 15.39
C PHE A 532 30.59 4.33 14.36
N PHE A 533 30.07 3.14 14.65
CA PHE A 533 29.09 2.47 13.80
C PHE A 533 27.73 3.16 13.92
N ALA A 534 27.31 3.80 12.85
CA ALA A 534 26.12 4.65 12.84
C ALA A 534 25.03 4.18 11.86
N HIS A 535 25.23 3.11 11.09
CA HIS A 535 24.27 2.71 10.05
C HIS A 535 22.90 2.35 10.64
N LYS A 536 22.86 1.78 11.85
CA LYS A 536 21.60 1.49 12.58
C LYS A 536 20.78 2.74 12.94
N ASN A 537 21.38 3.93 12.84
CA ASN A 537 20.77 5.22 13.18
C ASN A 537 20.49 6.09 11.94
N ILE A 538 20.78 5.62 10.74
CA ILE A 538 20.54 6.37 9.50
C ILE A 538 19.06 6.77 9.43
N GLY A 539 18.81 8.05 9.12
CA GLY A 539 17.46 8.55 8.85
C GLY A 539 16.52 8.58 10.06
N LEU A 540 17.03 8.43 11.28
CA LEU A 540 16.26 8.64 12.52
C LEU A 540 16.25 10.13 12.91
N ASN A 541 15.15 10.58 13.47
CA ASN A 541 14.95 11.94 13.98
C ASN A 541 15.22 12.04 15.49
N HIS A 542 15.24 10.90 16.20
CA HIS A 542 15.38 10.81 17.66
C HIS A 542 14.28 11.53 18.44
N ASP A 543 13.07 11.56 17.88
CA ASP A 543 11.84 12.03 18.53
C ASP A 543 11.06 10.88 19.19
N SER A 544 9.97 11.20 19.88
CA SER A 544 9.11 10.23 20.57
C SER A 544 7.63 10.57 20.33
N PRO A 545 6.90 9.77 19.52
CA PRO A 545 7.37 8.58 18.78
C PRO A 545 8.38 8.93 17.67
N GLU A 546 9.21 7.97 17.26
CA GLU A 546 10.21 8.17 16.20
C GLU A 546 9.55 8.30 14.82
N THR A 547 9.75 9.42 14.11
CA THR A 547 9.07 9.74 12.85
C THR A 547 9.96 9.67 11.59
N GLY A 548 11.27 9.47 11.76
CA GLY A 548 12.25 9.43 10.68
C GLY A 548 12.04 8.29 9.69
N ALA A 549 12.73 8.33 8.55
CA ALA A 549 12.70 7.23 7.58
C ALA A 549 13.31 5.93 8.16
N GLY A 550 14.30 6.07 9.03
CA GLY A 550 15.09 4.97 9.55
C GLY A 550 16.04 4.35 8.51
N PRO A 551 16.84 3.36 8.95
CA PRO A 551 18.05 2.97 8.23
C PRO A 551 17.80 2.15 6.97
N CYS A 552 16.71 1.37 6.93
CA CYS A 552 16.35 0.57 5.76
C CYS A 552 15.81 1.47 4.64
N ALA A 553 14.75 2.23 4.93
CA ALA A 553 14.12 3.13 3.97
C ALA A 553 15.06 4.27 3.54
N GLY A 554 15.90 4.78 4.44
CA GLY A 554 16.90 5.80 4.10
C GLY A 554 17.86 5.36 2.98
N CYS A 555 18.27 4.09 2.97
CA CYS A 555 19.17 3.55 1.95
C CYS A 555 18.43 3.02 0.72
N HIS A 556 17.32 2.32 0.91
CA HIS A 556 16.64 1.56 -0.16
C HIS A 556 15.49 2.30 -0.84
N MET A 557 14.97 3.37 -0.23
CA MET A 557 13.79 4.11 -0.71
C MET A 557 14.10 5.60 -0.87
N ALA A 558 15.23 5.91 -1.52
CA ALA A 558 15.59 7.29 -1.84
C ALA A 558 14.45 7.97 -2.60
N ASN A 559 14.04 9.16 -2.16
CA ASN A 559 12.88 9.89 -2.70
C ASN A 559 11.55 9.11 -2.66
N ALA A 560 11.38 8.23 -1.67
CA ALA A 560 10.20 7.35 -1.52
C ALA A 560 9.99 6.39 -2.72
N ASP A 561 11.05 6.06 -3.45
CA ASP A 561 11.02 5.09 -4.54
C ASP A 561 10.74 3.66 -4.03
N HIS A 562 9.80 2.97 -4.68
CA HIS A 562 9.41 1.60 -4.32
C HIS A 562 10.16 0.51 -5.12
N GLY A 563 11.22 0.87 -5.85
CA GLY A 563 12.12 -0.08 -6.46
C GLY A 563 13.02 -0.80 -5.45
N LEU A 564 13.15 -0.27 -4.22
CA LEU A 564 13.87 -0.86 -3.06
C LEU A 564 15.37 -1.12 -3.29
N LYS A 565 15.97 -0.45 -4.29
CA LYS A 565 17.37 -0.62 -4.67
C LYS A 565 18.23 0.45 -4.01
N ALA A 566 19.19 0.03 -3.18
CA ALA A 566 20.21 0.94 -2.63
C ALA A 566 21.31 1.31 -3.65
N VAL A 567 21.52 0.44 -4.65
CA VAL A 567 22.54 0.61 -5.69
C VAL A 567 21.97 0.25 -7.05
N THR A 568 22.56 0.83 -8.10
CA THR A 568 22.38 0.38 -9.48
C THR A 568 23.50 -0.57 -9.84
N VAL A 569 23.17 -1.66 -10.53
CA VAL A 569 24.12 -2.64 -11.04
C VAL A 569 23.97 -2.78 -12.56
N ASP A 570 25.06 -3.15 -13.24
CA ASP A 570 25.00 -3.56 -14.64
C ASP A 570 24.50 -5.00 -14.81
N GLU A 571 24.42 -5.49 -16.06
CA GLU A 571 24.03 -6.88 -16.37
C GLU A 571 24.92 -7.93 -15.70
N GLY A 572 26.17 -7.58 -15.36
CA GLY A 572 27.10 -8.45 -14.65
C GLY A 572 27.00 -8.38 -13.13
N GLY A 573 26.04 -7.62 -12.57
CA GLY A 573 25.87 -7.44 -11.13
C GLY A 573 26.92 -6.50 -10.49
N THR A 574 27.69 -5.78 -11.31
CA THR A 574 28.70 -4.84 -10.83
C THR A 574 28.04 -3.51 -10.48
N ILE A 575 28.38 -2.96 -9.31
CA ILE A 575 27.81 -1.68 -8.84
C ILE A 575 28.31 -0.53 -9.73
N THR A 576 27.36 0.17 -10.35
CA THR A 576 27.62 1.33 -11.22
C THR A 576 27.26 2.66 -10.55
N ALA A 577 26.31 2.65 -9.60
CA ALA A 577 25.93 3.84 -8.85
C ALA A 577 25.39 3.52 -7.45
N ILE A 578 25.50 4.48 -6.53
CA ILE A 578 24.82 4.49 -5.23
C ILE A 578 23.58 5.36 -5.39
N ASN A 579 22.39 4.79 -5.19
CA ASN A 579 21.13 5.47 -5.53
C ASN A 579 20.84 6.64 -4.58
N ASN A 580 21.34 6.57 -3.33
CA ASN A 580 21.32 7.69 -2.38
C ASN A 580 22.74 8.17 -2.02
N GLN A 581 23.52 8.57 -3.03
CA GLN A 581 24.90 9.03 -2.84
C GLN A 581 25.02 10.19 -1.83
N THR A 582 24.05 11.10 -1.80
CA THR A 582 24.02 12.24 -0.88
C THR A 582 23.97 11.79 0.58
N LEU A 583 23.16 10.77 0.89
CA LEU A 583 23.09 10.21 2.24
C LEU A 583 24.47 9.69 2.69
N CYS A 584 25.12 8.86 1.87
CA CYS A 584 26.43 8.31 2.19
C CYS A 584 27.50 9.40 2.38
N ALA A 585 27.47 10.44 1.55
CA ALA A 585 28.41 11.55 1.61
C ALA A 585 28.32 12.34 2.93
N THR A 586 27.17 12.33 3.60
CA THR A 586 26.97 13.00 4.90
C THR A 586 27.91 12.48 5.98
N CYS A 587 28.24 11.18 5.96
CA CYS A 587 29.10 10.56 6.97
C CYS A 587 30.48 10.17 6.42
N HIS A 588 30.56 9.73 5.15
CA HIS A 588 31.80 9.26 4.55
C HIS A 588 32.52 10.32 3.70
N GLY A 589 31.92 11.50 3.51
CA GLY A 589 32.44 12.53 2.62
C GLY A 589 32.63 12.01 1.19
N PRO A 590 33.66 12.48 0.45
CA PRO A 590 33.89 12.07 -0.93
C PRO A 590 34.49 10.65 -1.06
N THR A 591 34.79 9.98 0.06
CA THR A 591 35.46 8.67 0.03
C THR A 591 34.52 7.52 -0.30
N MET A 592 33.22 7.66 0.01
CA MET A 592 32.22 6.67 -0.38
C MET A 592 31.83 6.89 -1.84
N THR A 593 32.29 5.99 -2.69
CA THR A 593 32.06 5.97 -4.14
C THR A 593 31.59 4.57 -4.55
N PRO A 594 30.99 4.40 -5.75
CA PRO A 594 30.70 3.07 -6.29
C PRO A 594 31.93 2.15 -6.29
N ASP A 595 33.12 2.68 -6.59
CA ASP A 595 34.37 1.90 -6.57
C ASP A 595 34.78 1.46 -5.17
N ALA A 596 34.65 2.33 -4.17
CA ALA A 596 34.91 1.98 -2.78
C ALA A 596 33.95 0.88 -2.30
N LEU A 597 32.67 0.99 -2.65
CA LEU A 597 31.65 -0.02 -2.29
C LEU A 597 31.88 -1.36 -3.00
N LYS A 598 32.30 -1.33 -4.27
CA LYS A 598 32.73 -2.53 -5.01
C LYS A 598 33.93 -3.21 -4.34
N ALA A 599 34.93 -2.43 -3.94
CA ALA A 599 36.10 -2.95 -3.27
C ALA A 599 35.72 -3.62 -1.92
N GLU A 600 34.81 -3.01 -1.16
CA GLU A 600 34.30 -3.59 0.08
C GLU A 600 33.56 -4.91 -0.17
N LYS A 601 32.65 -4.95 -1.16
CA LYS A 601 31.95 -6.17 -1.56
C LYS A 601 32.91 -7.27 -2.00
N ALA A 602 33.90 -6.94 -2.82
CA ALA A 602 34.90 -7.90 -3.30
C ALA A 602 35.73 -8.48 -2.15
N GLY A 603 36.12 -7.65 -1.17
CA GLY A 603 36.81 -8.10 0.04
C GLY A 603 35.95 -9.04 0.90
N PHE A 604 34.67 -8.70 1.06
CA PHE A 604 33.71 -9.54 1.78
C PHE A 604 33.53 -10.91 1.13
N GLU A 605 33.31 -10.95 -0.19
CA GLU A 605 33.17 -12.23 -0.90
C GLU A 605 34.48 -13.05 -0.87
N ALA A 606 35.64 -12.40 -0.98
CA ALA A 606 36.93 -13.10 -0.84
C ALA A 606 37.09 -13.71 0.55
N ALA A 607 36.70 -13.00 1.61
CA ALA A 607 36.76 -13.52 2.98
C ALA A 607 35.77 -14.69 3.19
N LYS A 608 34.57 -14.65 2.59
CA LYS A 608 33.63 -15.78 2.58
C LYS A 608 34.17 -17.00 1.84
N VAL A 609 34.84 -16.81 0.70
CA VAL A 609 35.49 -17.90 -0.04
C VAL A 609 36.56 -18.58 0.81
N LEU A 610 37.36 -17.80 1.54
CA LEU A 610 38.33 -18.34 2.48
C LEU A 610 37.67 -19.10 3.63
N LEU A 611 36.63 -18.54 4.25
CA LEU A 611 35.87 -19.23 5.29
C LEU A 611 35.28 -20.55 4.79
N LEU A 612 34.71 -20.58 3.58
CA LEU A 612 34.23 -21.81 2.95
C LEU A 612 35.34 -22.86 2.82
N ALA A 613 36.54 -22.45 2.40
CA ALA A 613 37.68 -23.36 2.30
C ALA A 613 38.05 -23.95 3.68
N CYS A 614 38.04 -23.14 4.74
CA CYS A 614 38.24 -23.63 6.11
C CYS A 614 37.12 -24.58 6.57
N LEU A 615 35.85 -24.32 6.21
CA LEU A 615 34.74 -25.22 6.54
C LEU A 615 34.88 -26.59 5.86
N GLN A 616 35.41 -26.63 4.64
CA GLN A 616 35.68 -27.86 3.89
C GLN A 616 36.95 -28.58 4.39
N THR A 617 37.95 -27.83 4.85
CA THR A 617 39.23 -28.35 5.32
C THR A 617 39.70 -27.57 6.55
N ASN A 618 39.55 -28.17 7.72
CA ASN A 618 39.88 -27.61 9.03
C ASN A 618 40.62 -28.66 9.89
N TYR A 619 41.13 -28.20 11.04
CA TYR A 619 41.87 -29.04 11.99
C TYR A 619 41.07 -30.23 12.56
N LEU A 620 39.73 -30.19 12.53
CA LEU A 620 38.87 -31.27 12.98
C LEU A 620 38.80 -32.43 11.97
N GLY A 621 39.22 -32.21 10.72
CA GLY A 621 39.08 -33.19 9.65
C GLY A 621 37.63 -33.50 9.26
N LEU A 622 36.71 -32.57 9.54
CA LEU A 622 35.29 -32.65 9.19
C LEU A 622 34.96 -31.70 8.04
N ASP A 623 34.18 -32.14 7.07
CA ASP A 623 33.60 -31.26 6.05
C ASP A 623 32.28 -30.66 6.56
N LEU A 624 32.37 -29.45 7.11
CA LEU A 624 31.27 -28.72 7.75
C LEU A 624 30.26 -28.14 6.73
N THR A 625 30.44 -28.39 5.43
CA THR A 625 29.46 -28.04 4.39
C THR A 625 28.44 -29.16 4.15
N THR A 626 28.60 -30.31 4.82
CA THR A 626 27.74 -31.48 4.68
C THR A 626 26.93 -31.73 5.94
N SER A 627 25.76 -32.34 5.80
CA SER A 627 24.92 -32.73 6.95
C SER A 627 25.68 -33.65 7.92
N ALA A 628 26.46 -34.61 7.40
CA ALA A 628 27.26 -35.49 8.24
C ALA A 628 28.32 -34.74 9.05
N GLY A 629 28.97 -33.73 8.45
CA GLY A 629 29.98 -32.93 9.13
C GLY A 629 29.40 -32.06 10.25
N VAL A 630 28.33 -31.30 9.98
CA VAL A 630 27.71 -30.42 10.98
C VAL A 630 27.07 -31.19 12.14
N GLN A 631 26.55 -32.39 11.88
CA GLN A 631 25.98 -33.26 12.92
C GLN A 631 27.06 -33.90 13.81
N ALA A 632 28.26 -34.13 13.28
CA ALA A 632 29.40 -34.67 14.03
C ALA A 632 30.24 -33.59 14.74
N ALA A 633 30.11 -32.33 14.33
CA ALA A 633 30.90 -31.21 14.82
C ALA A 633 30.64 -30.89 16.31
N PRO A 634 31.55 -30.19 17.00
CA PRO A 634 31.22 -29.46 18.22
C PRO A 634 30.33 -28.23 17.90
N LEU A 635 29.78 -27.58 18.93
CA LEU A 635 28.86 -26.44 18.74
C LEU A 635 29.57 -25.26 18.05
N GLU A 636 30.82 -25.01 18.39
CA GLU A 636 31.66 -23.95 17.84
C GLU A 636 31.76 -24.08 16.30
N ALA A 637 32.13 -25.27 15.82
CA ALA A 637 32.28 -25.51 14.39
C ALA A 637 30.93 -25.51 13.65
N TYR A 638 29.85 -25.98 14.31
CA TYR A 638 28.50 -25.84 13.77
C TYR A 638 28.08 -24.36 13.65
N GLY A 639 28.34 -23.57 14.69
CA GLY A 639 28.06 -22.14 14.71
C GLY A 639 28.82 -21.38 13.62
N MET A 640 30.06 -21.77 13.32
CA MET A 640 30.83 -21.21 12.20
C MET A 640 30.26 -21.59 10.83
N ALA A 641 29.80 -22.83 10.66
CA ALA A 641 29.10 -23.23 9.44
C ALA A 641 27.84 -22.38 9.24
N GLN A 642 27.06 -22.19 10.31
CA GLN A 642 25.89 -21.30 10.29
C GLN A 642 26.29 -19.83 10.05
N ASN A 643 27.44 -19.36 10.57
CA ASN A 643 27.98 -18.03 10.26
C ASN A 643 28.22 -17.83 8.76
N TYR A 644 28.85 -18.81 8.10
CA TYR A 644 29.01 -18.75 6.65
C TYR A 644 27.66 -18.76 5.92
N LEU A 645 26.76 -19.67 6.30
CA LEU A 645 25.46 -19.83 5.66
C LEU A 645 24.61 -18.57 5.77
N TYR A 646 24.47 -17.95 6.95
CA TYR A 646 23.71 -16.71 7.06
C TYR A 646 24.34 -15.57 6.23
N LEU A 647 25.67 -15.51 6.11
CA LEU A 647 26.35 -14.50 5.28
C LEU A 647 26.16 -14.72 3.78
N THR A 648 25.67 -15.89 3.37
CA THR A 648 25.18 -16.09 2.00
C THR A 648 23.76 -15.57 1.81
N GLU A 649 22.97 -15.49 2.89
CA GLU A 649 21.60 -15.00 2.89
C GLU A 649 21.50 -13.48 3.01
N ASP A 650 22.52 -12.80 3.56
CA ASP A 650 22.65 -11.33 3.56
C ASP A 650 23.75 -10.87 2.60
N ALA A 651 23.39 -10.72 1.32
CA ALA A 651 24.30 -10.21 0.31
C ALA A 651 24.78 -8.77 0.59
N GLY A 652 24.11 -8.01 1.47
CA GLY A 652 24.45 -6.64 1.87
C GLY A 652 25.19 -6.52 3.20
N ALA A 653 25.57 -7.64 3.83
CA ALA A 653 26.16 -7.69 5.17
C ALA A 653 27.42 -6.79 5.32
N TYR A 654 28.19 -6.65 4.24
CA TYR A 654 29.36 -5.78 4.13
C TYR A 654 29.05 -4.27 4.26
N VAL A 655 27.77 -3.88 4.23
CA VAL A 655 27.29 -2.53 4.50
C VAL A 655 26.46 -2.50 5.78
N HIS A 656 25.56 -3.47 5.98
CA HIS A 656 24.62 -3.46 7.11
C HIS A 656 25.34 -3.36 8.45
N ASN A 657 26.31 -4.24 8.71
CA ASN A 657 27.22 -4.10 9.84
C ASN A 657 28.56 -4.78 9.54
N ARG A 658 29.38 -4.09 8.72
CA ARG A 658 30.68 -4.64 8.28
C ARG A 658 31.60 -5.04 9.42
N TYR A 659 31.49 -4.40 10.58
CA TYR A 659 32.38 -4.67 11.71
C TYR A 659 32.01 -5.96 12.42
N TYR A 660 30.71 -6.17 12.66
CA TYR A 660 30.19 -7.43 13.19
C TYR A 660 30.51 -8.60 12.26
N VAL A 661 30.24 -8.44 10.97
CA VAL A 661 30.44 -9.47 9.94
C VAL A 661 31.92 -9.84 9.78
N LYS A 662 32.81 -8.84 9.71
CA LYS A 662 34.26 -9.08 9.69
C LYS A 662 34.73 -9.86 10.91
N ARG A 663 34.20 -9.51 12.09
CA ARG A 663 34.56 -10.17 13.34
C ARG A 663 34.15 -11.65 13.34
N LEU A 664 32.93 -11.95 12.88
CA LEU A 664 32.46 -13.33 12.76
C LEU A 664 33.29 -14.16 11.78
N ILE A 665 33.62 -13.59 10.60
CA ILE A 665 34.47 -14.29 9.63
C ILE A 665 35.88 -14.49 10.18
N PHE A 666 36.46 -13.46 10.82
CA PHE A 666 37.80 -13.53 11.39
C PHE A 666 37.89 -14.64 12.44
N ASP A 667 37.05 -14.61 13.46
CA ASP A 667 37.09 -15.61 14.54
C ASP A 667 36.75 -17.03 14.01
N ALA A 668 35.90 -17.11 12.98
CA ALA A 668 35.61 -18.38 12.32
C ALA A 668 36.83 -18.97 11.60
N ILE A 669 37.61 -18.14 10.90
CA ILE A 669 38.82 -18.62 10.22
C ILE A 669 39.90 -18.97 11.24
N ASP A 670 40.12 -18.10 12.23
CA ASP A 670 41.12 -18.26 13.30
C ASP A 670 41.01 -19.65 13.93
N TRP A 671 39.82 -19.95 14.48
CA TRP A 671 39.63 -21.21 15.17
C TRP A 671 39.49 -22.43 14.24
N LEU A 672 39.01 -22.30 13.00
CA LEU A 672 38.97 -23.45 12.07
C LEU A 672 40.37 -23.89 11.60
N GLN A 673 41.39 -23.03 11.72
CA GLN A 673 42.74 -23.35 11.26
C GLN A 673 43.50 -24.27 12.22
N ASP A 674 43.37 -24.06 13.54
CA ASP A 674 44.11 -24.84 14.54
C ASP A 674 43.34 -25.13 15.85
N GLY A 675 42.13 -24.60 16.01
CA GLY A 675 41.30 -24.78 17.19
C GLY A 675 41.53 -23.75 18.30
N ASP A 676 42.43 -22.78 18.08
CA ASP A 676 42.73 -21.70 19.00
C ASP A 676 42.15 -20.36 18.50
N LEU A 677 41.81 -19.47 19.42
CA LEU A 677 41.40 -18.08 19.12
C LEU A 677 42.50 -17.13 19.56
N ASP A 678 43.64 -17.17 18.86
CA ASP A 678 44.84 -16.40 19.19
C ASP A 678 45.05 -15.19 18.25
N GLY A 679 44.20 -15.03 17.23
CA GLY A 679 44.24 -13.98 16.25
C GLY A 679 45.27 -14.18 15.14
N VAL A 680 45.74 -15.42 14.92
CA VAL A 680 46.72 -15.78 13.92
C VAL A 680 46.03 -16.47 12.73
N LEU A 681 45.92 -15.74 11.62
CA LEU A 681 45.37 -16.29 10.38
C LEU A 681 46.49 -16.65 9.40
N ASN A 682 46.46 -17.87 8.86
CA ASN A 682 47.17 -18.24 7.65
C ASN A 682 46.39 -17.76 6.41
N LEU A 683 46.95 -16.79 5.69
CA LEU A 683 46.30 -16.10 4.56
C LEU A 683 47.15 -16.16 3.28
N ASP A 684 47.98 -17.18 3.14
CA ASP A 684 48.90 -17.30 2.01
C ASP A 684 48.18 -17.25 0.65
N GLY A 685 48.52 -16.23 -0.14
CA GLY A 685 47.92 -15.99 -1.46
C GLY A 685 46.51 -15.36 -1.43
N GLN A 686 45.98 -14.96 -0.27
CA GLN A 686 44.62 -14.45 -0.08
C GLN A 686 44.58 -12.92 0.16
N ASP A 687 45.26 -12.15 -0.68
CA ASP A 687 45.44 -10.70 -0.48
C ASP A 687 44.15 -9.90 -0.31
N ALA A 688 43.09 -10.25 -1.05
CA ALA A 688 41.80 -9.56 -0.95
C ALA A 688 41.09 -9.81 0.40
N ALA A 689 41.07 -11.07 0.85
CA ALA A 689 40.52 -11.45 2.16
C ALA A 689 41.35 -10.83 3.30
N TYR A 690 42.69 -10.85 3.18
CA TYR A 690 43.60 -10.20 4.11
C TYR A 690 43.26 -8.71 4.25
N ASN A 691 43.21 -7.97 3.15
CA ASN A 691 42.95 -6.53 3.20
C ASN A 691 41.57 -6.23 3.81
N TYR A 692 40.56 -7.05 3.53
CA TYR A 692 39.23 -6.90 4.11
C TYR A 692 39.19 -7.15 5.62
N LEU A 693 39.78 -8.25 6.09
CA LEU A 693 39.76 -8.65 7.50
C LEU A 693 40.67 -7.75 8.36
N VAL A 694 41.81 -7.29 7.82
CA VAL A 694 42.82 -6.52 8.57
C VAL A 694 42.50 -5.03 8.66
N THR A 695 41.72 -4.46 7.73
CA THR A 695 41.30 -3.03 7.77
C THR A 695 40.40 -2.68 8.96
N TRP A 696 40.02 -3.67 9.78
CA TRP A 696 39.34 -3.51 11.07
C TRP A 696 40.26 -2.99 12.22
N ALA A 697 41.59 -3.14 12.10
CA ALA A 697 42.50 -3.14 13.26
C ALA A 697 43.06 -1.79 13.73
N THR A 698 42.84 -0.66 13.04
CA THR A 698 43.61 0.58 13.29
C THR A 698 42.98 1.59 14.29
N GLY A 699 42.08 1.15 15.20
CA GLY A 699 41.43 2.01 16.21
C GLY A 699 41.87 1.88 17.69
N ALA A 700 42.68 0.87 18.07
CA ALA A 700 43.39 0.59 19.36
C ALA A 700 42.57 0.29 20.67
N PRO A 701 43.10 -0.46 21.70
CA PRO A 701 44.34 -1.26 21.83
C PRO A 701 44.21 -2.77 22.25
N LYS A 702 44.84 -3.68 21.46
CA LYS A 702 45.65 -4.91 21.77
C LYS A 702 45.04 -6.22 22.37
N PRO A 703 45.61 -7.43 22.10
CA PRO A 703 47.05 -7.82 22.02
C PRO A 703 47.65 -7.84 20.57
N PRO A 704 48.96 -8.10 20.38
CA PRO A 704 49.61 -7.93 19.08
C PRO A 704 49.14 -9.01 18.11
N ILE A 705 48.85 -8.62 16.87
CA ILE A 705 48.94 -9.52 15.72
C ILE A 705 50.42 -9.94 15.66
N THR A 706 50.80 -11.00 16.37
CA THR A 706 52.22 -11.37 16.51
C THR A 706 52.75 -12.10 15.29
N ALA A 707 51.91 -12.63 14.42
CA ALA A 707 52.37 -13.21 13.16
C ALA A 707 51.21 -13.44 12.17
N MET A 708 50.78 -12.41 11.43
CA MET A 708 50.32 -12.70 10.08
C MET A 708 51.58 -12.96 9.25
N THR A 709 52.07 -14.19 9.26
CA THR A 709 53.20 -14.57 8.40
C THR A 709 52.72 -14.59 6.96
N ARG A 710 53.07 -13.54 6.20
CA ARG A 710 53.31 -13.70 4.78
C ARG A 710 54.65 -14.43 4.61
N PRO A 711 54.76 -15.45 3.75
CA PRO A 711 56.01 -15.81 3.11
C PRO A 711 56.61 -14.62 2.35
#